data_AF-W3XKU2-F1
#
_entry.id   AF-W3XKU2-F1
#
_cell.length_a   1.000
_cell.length_b   1.000
_cell.length_c   1.000
_cell.angle_alpha   90.00
_cell.angle_beta   90.00
_cell.angle_gamma   90.00
#
_symmetry.space_group_name_H-M   'P 1'
#
loop_
_entity.id
_entity.type
_entity.pdbx_description
1 polymer ?
#
loop_
_entity_poly.entity_id
_entity_poly.type
_entity_poly.pdbx_seq_one_letter_code
_entity_poly.pdbx_strand_id
1 'polypeptide(L)'
;MTTATFKYIDPRSYNPSATAPFQKPWNKVDGPGKSYSLIDCERRVHDLRGREEEFAVDLCGFAVYHAPSEEKTFTDERRVQDVYYPEVEALIQEKLHGVQKVVIFDHTIRRRSTTSLRQPVQLVHIDQSPGAAEARARRHVPEKEVERLLRGRYQIVNLWRPIQNPAYDHPLAVIDGRSMEVSDFVKVDLLYPKVDEHGMAVSSDPSSHSHVGYEVKGEQYAIAPSEKHQFYHMKDMTPDEVIFIKCFDSSSNQMTGGKTDIAHGSGHTAFADPATPVDAPARQSIETQQLNLIDDSLPSFQNTCTAHSRSHLNLARKKTGRLLVVAADAASSAWNICAGTSALPCWTDTKEKPYACHCGAVFTRKDLLKRHVNISHSQGDLLEESASSAESRLTPSPASQSGDMQASSSATVVPQGREEQSPLMFPEPLMAIDWIDSSPPRVSDSSHPILVPSDFVDSRAAYSFSADELSHLQQITAHMEGLDSSTACANVAPFELGDFGMLTEQTFEGSRELGHQAESNGWNENLRPGSPFWSRLPTAPSGGRMLAAVGEQHCARGTELPIPLYRISEERRLHIENLLGEFRDVISEPPSFSRHTWTRYLTSFWEGFQPHMPFIHIPTTNFQDLSIEEILAFAAMGSQYRFEHHNGDRLFHAGKAIVLEKMKRVKGSSTYRNVTSPATTRKPATRSSQRISRLLVHAAEETRHETNEEDPNRRQTLFHLLKSSMTLLGYAAWETAELVKESLKMQTIVSELLRLIGMKEESDATTPASWTDWAQAESDRRIQLIAFCWMHTLSIAYNHPPVMMCSEIGLRLPCVPAEWSAKTEAGWQSAHASSKTQPGYQASLSFLMTSGPNSVHSHQEPTSLGNYILLHGLIHRIYLIHELAKLDEHDSSGRTRMRFEELENALRNWTTLWQRNPDSNLDPKDERGPIPFTSSALLGLAYVRLHLNLGPHRRLETRDPKLIAKALSELDPPQRHPRLIPSLLYAIHALSIPVRQGVDYVARSQAFFWSVRHALGGFECAVFLAKSLFMVHQTLDTQTPTADEVCMLHWIRRVVEEGRASLDPGDNDDQQPVEQLSPLQLGLETTRLWSRMFRLNIQWPIINIIGIGLEEYADLLEHG
;
A
#
# COMPACT_ATOMS: atom_id res chain seq x y z
N MET A 1 26.22 11.45 40.54
CA MET A 1 27.17 12.38 39.89
C MET A 1 28.32 11.56 39.33
N THR A 2 28.50 11.62 38.02
CA THR A 2 29.38 10.76 37.23
C THR A 2 30.19 11.64 36.27
N THR A 3 31.31 11.16 35.73
CA THR A 3 32.07 11.86 34.68
C THR A 3 31.91 11.06 33.40
N ALA A 4 31.46 11.72 32.33
CA ALA A 4 31.23 11.07 31.04
C ALA A 4 31.80 11.90 29.89
N THR A 5 32.05 11.24 28.77
CA THR A 5 32.61 11.84 27.55
C THR A 5 31.49 12.22 26.60
N PHE A 6 31.41 13.50 26.25
CA PHE A 6 30.38 14.08 25.39
C PHE A 6 30.95 14.52 24.05
N LYS A 7 30.21 14.32 22.96
CA LYS A 7 30.65 14.67 21.60
C LYS A 7 30.12 16.05 21.21
N TYR A 8 30.99 17.04 21.20
CA TYR A 8 30.72 18.42 20.80
C TYR A 8 31.17 18.67 19.35
N ILE A 9 30.62 19.70 18.69
CA ILE A 9 31.18 20.19 17.42
C ILE A 9 32.54 20.86 17.67
N ASP A 10 33.54 20.59 16.82
CA ASP A 10 34.87 21.22 16.96
C ASP A 10 34.84 22.65 16.39
N PRO A 11 35.06 23.71 17.22
CA PRO A 11 35.07 25.11 16.78
C PRO A 11 36.10 25.45 15.69
N ARG A 12 37.08 24.56 15.48
CA ARG A 12 38.14 24.73 14.47
C ARG A 12 37.75 24.14 13.10
N SER A 13 36.60 23.44 13.01
CA SER A 13 36.20 22.67 11.83
C SER A 13 35.10 23.33 10.97
N TYR A 14 34.63 24.51 11.35
CA TYR A 14 33.63 25.29 10.60
C TYR A 14 33.93 26.79 10.73
N ASN A 15 33.31 27.60 9.86
CA ASN A 15 33.37 29.06 9.98
C ASN A 15 32.20 29.55 10.88
N PRO A 16 32.44 30.08 12.08
CA PRO A 16 31.37 30.53 12.98
C PRO A 16 30.59 31.75 12.45
N SER A 17 31.15 32.49 11.49
CA SER A 17 30.49 33.64 10.85
C SER A 17 29.71 33.27 9.59
N ALA A 18 29.68 31.99 9.18
CA ALA A 18 28.93 31.56 8.01
C ALA A 18 27.43 31.45 8.31
N THR A 19 26.60 32.10 7.49
CA THR A 19 25.13 32.12 7.63
C THR A 19 24.40 31.62 6.38
N ALA A 20 25.09 31.50 5.25
CA ALA A 20 24.52 31.01 4.00
C ALA A 20 24.44 29.46 3.97
N PRO A 21 23.42 28.89 3.29
CA PRO A 21 23.33 27.45 3.03
C PRO A 21 24.63 26.87 2.46
N PHE A 22 25.00 25.66 2.89
CA PHE A 22 26.23 24.93 2.52
C PHE A 22 27.56 25.60 2.90
N GLN A 23 27.57 26.87 3.33
CA GLN A 23 28.73 27.54 3.94
C GLN A 23 28.71 27.40 5.47
N LYS A 24 27.51 27.37 6.07
CA LYS A 24 27.28 26.87 7.43
C LYS A 24 27.80 25.43 7.57
N PRO A 25 28.14 24.99 8.80
CA PRO A 25 28.30 23.57 9.05
C PRO A 25 27.01 22.81 8.71
N TRP A 26 27.13 21.57 8.23
CA TRP A 26 25.98 20.77 7.81
C TRP A 26 26.18 19.28 8.10
N ASN A 27 25.07 18.55 8.25
CA ASN A 27 25.06 17.09 8.29
C ASN A 27 23.90 16.52 7.46
N LYS A 28 24.11 15.32 6.92
CA LYS A 28 23.08 14.51 6.26
C LYS A 28 22.12 13.91 7.29
N VAL A 29 20.94 13.49 6.84
CA VAL A 29 19.89 12.85 7.68
C VAL A 29 19.73 11.36 7.41
N ASP A 30 20.26 10.90 6.28
CA ASP A 30 20.25 9.55 5.70
C ASP A 30 21.59 8.82 5.87
N GLY A 31 22.63 9.51 6.38
CA GLY A 31 23.96 8.92 6.57
C GLY A 31 24.90 9.77 7.42
N PRO A 32 26.13 9.28 7.67
CA PRO A 32 27.08 9.89 8.60
C PRO A 32 27.82 11.12 8.04
N GLY A 33 27.64 11.45 6.76
CA GLY A 33 28.33 12.54 6.07
C GLY A 33 27.97 13.92 6.62
N LYS A 34 29.00 14.71 6.92
CA LYS A 34 28.91 16.04 7.53
C LYS A 34 30.12 16.89 7.18
N SER A 35 30.00 18.21 7.31
CA SER A 35 31.08 19.15 6.99
C SER A 35 32.08 19.40 8.12
N TYR A 36 31.83 18.88 9.32
CA TYR A 36 32.48 19.29 10.56
C TYR A 36 33.00 18.10 11.38
N SER A 37 34.04 18.35 12.17
CA SER A 37 34.62 17.38 13.09
C SER A 37 33.88 17.38 14.43
N LEU A 38 33.93 16.24 15.13
CA LEU A 38 33.53 16.15 16.52
C LEU A 38 34.77 16.11 17.40
N ILE A 39 34.65 16.65 18.61
CA ILE A 39 35.61 16.50 19.69
C ILE A 39 34.93 15.88 20.91
N ASP A 40 35.67 15.01 21.57
CA ASP A 40 35.26 14.34 22.79
C ASP A 40 35.71 15.19 23.98
N CYS A 41 34.77 15.56 24.86
CA CYS A 41 35.03 16.38 26.04
C CYS A 41 34.47 15.69 27.29
N GLU A 42 35.31 15.47 28.29
CA GLU A 42 34.84 15.01 29.60
C GLU A 42 34.06 16.10 30.31
N ARG A 43 32.87 15.76 30.82
CA ARG A 43 32.04 16.63 31.64
C ARG A 43 31.43 15.88 32.81
N ARG A 44 31.11 16.65 33.86
CA ARG A 44 30.45 16.16 35.07
C ARG A 44 28.94 16.13 34.85
N VAL A 45 28.34 14.97 35.06
CA VAL A 45 26.89 14.75 34.98
C VAL A 45 26.33 14.67 36.39
N HIS A 46 25.36 15.53 36.68
CA HIS A 46 24.66 15.60 37.96
C HIS A 46 23.37 14.79 37.92
N ASP A 47 23.06 14.11 39.01
CA ASP A 47 21.79 13.37 39.12
C ASP A 47 20.66 14.35 39.49
N LEU A 48 19.49 14.19 38.87
CA LEU A 48 18.26 14.93 39.15
C LEU A 48 17.44 14.33 40.30
N ARG A 49 17.68 13.06 40.66
CA ARG A 49 16.90 12.32 41.66
C ARG A 49 16.82 13.06 43.01
N GLY A 50 15.60 13.35 43.46
CA GLY A 50 15.31 14.07 44.70
C GLY A 50 15.60 15.58 44.68
N ARG A 51 15.72 16.16 43.48
CA ARG A 51 15.95 17.59 43.22
C ARG A 51 15.09 18.12 42.06
N GLU A 52 14.10 17.35 41.62
CA GLU A 52 13.28 17.61 40.43
C GLU A 52 12.60 18.99 40.50
N GLU A 53 12.17 19.40 41.70
CA GLU A 53 11.58 20.72 42.00
C GLU A 53 12.54 21.92 41.82
N GLU A 54 13.85 21.71 41.72
CA GLU A 54 14.83 22.79 41.45
C GLU A 54 14.92 23.16 39.94
N PHE A 55 14.16 22.47 39.08
CA PHE A 55 14.20 22.59 37.61
C PHE A 55 12.81 22.85 37.01
N ALA A 56 12.75 23.69 35.97
CA ALA A 56 11.52 24.01 35.26
C ALA A 56 11.82 24.36 33.79
N VAL A 57 10.88 24.04 32.89
CA VAL A 57 11.03 24.19 31.44
C VAL A 57 11.36 25.62 31.02
N ASP A 58 10.76 26.63 31.66
CA ASP A 58 11.11 28.03 31.40
C ASP A 58 12.45 28.45 32.04
N LEU A 59 12.78 27.93 33.22
CA LEU A 59 13.95 28.36 34.00
C LEU A 59 15.28 27.80 33.49
N CYS A 60 15.32 26.52 33.13
CA CYS A 60 16.55 25.80 32.75
C CYS A 60 16.42 24.98 31.46
N GLY A 61 15.28 25.08 30.77
CA GLY A 61 15.03 24.37 29.51
C GLY A 61 14.57 22.92 29.66
N PHE A 62 14.36 22.40 30.88
CA PHE A 62 13.83 21.05 31.10
C PHE A 62 13.09 20.90 32.44
N ALA A 63 12.27 19.85 32.56
CA ALA A 63 11.66 19.40 33.82
C ALA A 63 11.33 17.90 33.74
N VAL A 64 11.29 17.21 34.90
CA VAL A 64 10.96 15.77 34.98
C VAL A 64 9.63 15.59 35.72
N TYR A 65 8.77 14.72 35.21
CA TYR A 65 7.46 14.42 35.81
C TYR A 65 7.22 12.91 35.87
N HIS A 66 6.62 12.44 36.97
CA HIS A 66 6.01 11.11 37.04
C HIS A 66 4.63 11.17 36.36
N ALA A 67 4.49 10.47 35.24
CA ALA A 67 3.30 10.46 34.39
C ALA A 67 3.16 9.08 33.72
N PRO A 68 2.57 8.08 34.42
CA PRO A 68 2.34 6.75 33.85
C PRO A 68 1.48 6.82 32.59
N SER A 69 1.88 6.07 31.56
CA SER A 69 1.14 5.93 30.29
C SER A 69 0.25 4.69 30.29
N GLU A 70 -0.92 4.72 29.66
CA GLU A 70 -1.70 3.52 29.33
C GLU A 70 -0.98 2.71 28.24
N GLU A 71 -0.38 3.39 27.26
CA GLU A 71 0.44 2.74 26.25
C GLU A 71 1.77 2.26 26.86
N LYS A 72 2.12 0.98 26.65
CA LYS A 72 3.27 0.31 27.27
C LYS A 72 4.23 -0.37 26.29
N THR A 73 3.79 -0.77 25.09
CA THR A 73 4.62 -1.50 24.12
C THR A 73 5.24 -0.58 23.07
N PHE A 74 4.53 0.47 22.66
CA PHE A 74 4.94 1.41 21.60
C PHE A 74 5.37 0.66 20.32
N THR A 75 4.52 -0.29 19.91
CA THR A 75 4.70 -1.12 18.70
C THR A 75 3.64 -0.87 17.62
N ASP A 76 2.49 -0.31 17.97
CA ASP A 76 1.44 0.11 17.03
C ASP A 76 1.40 1.63 16.93
N GLU A 77 1.70 2.16 15.74
CA GLU A 77 1.63 3.58 15.38
C GLU A 77 0.26 4.19 15.71
N ARG A 78 -0.83 3.44 15.51
CA ARG A 78 -2.19 3.93 15.80
C ARG A 78 -2.41 4.12 17.29
N ARG A 79 -1.95 3.19 18.13
CA ARG A 79 -2.04 3.36 19.60
C ARG A 79 -1.21 4.53 20.11
N VAL A 80 -0.08 4.85 19.46
CA VAL A 80 0.67 6.07 19.79
C VAL A 80 -0.14 7.33 19.44
N GLN A 81 -0.85 7.35 18.31
CA GLN A 81 -1.67 8.50 17.89
C GLN A 81 -3.03 8.62 18.62
N ASP A 82 -3.69 7.49 18.89
CA ASP A 82 -5.05 7.44 19.45
C ASP A 82 -5.09 7.43 21.00
N VAL A 83 -4.01 6.99 21.65
CA VAL A 83 -3.90 6.89 23.13
C VAL A 83 -2.80 7.80 23.66
N TYR A 84 -1.56 7.64 23.19
CA TYR A 84 -0.41 8.33 23.79
C TYR A 84 -0.38 9.84 23.47
N TYR A 85 -0.72 10.26 22.25
CA TYR A 85 -0.79 11.69 21.90
C TYR A 85 -1.78 12.48 22.80
N PRO A 86 -3.02 11.99 23.07
CA PRO A 86 -3.90 12.57 24.09
C PRO A 86 -3.28 12.70 25.49
N GLU A 87 -2.54 11.70 25.98
CA GLU A 87 -1.82 11.79 27.26
C GLU A 87 -0.75 12.89 27.24
N VAL A 88 0.02 12.98 26.15
CA VAL A 88 1.07 13.98 25.95
C VAL A 88 0.46 15.40 25.91
N GLU A 89 -0.64 15.60 25.18
CA GLU A 89 -1.33 16.90 25.15
C GLU A 89 -1.87 17.26 26.55
N ALA A 90 -2.57 16.34 27.22
CA ALA A 90 -3.11 16.59 28.56
C ALA A 90 -2.02 16.96 29.57
N LEU A 91 -0.89 16.24 29.57
CA LEU A 91 0.23 16.50 30.48
C LEU A 91 0.95 17.82 30.14
N ILE A 92 1.09 18.16 28.85
CA ILE A 92 1.65 19.46 28.43
C ILE A 92 0.75 20.61 28.88
N GLN A 93 -0.57 20.49 28.73
CA GLN A 93 -1.53 21.49 29.20
C GLN A 93 -1.59 21.59 30.74
N GLU A 94 -1.38 20.48 31.47
CA GLU A 94 -1.36 20.46 32.94
C GLU A 94 -0.08 21.10 33.51
N LYS A 95 1.10 20.80 32.93
CA LYS A 95 2.40 21.19 33.49
C LYS A 95 2.95 22.52 32.94
N LEU A 96 2.52 22.99 31.76
CA LEU A 96 3.01 24.24 31.17
C LEU A 96 1.92 25.33 31.20
N HIS A 97 2.19 26.39 31.96
CA HIS A 97 1.24 27.48 32.15
C HIS A 97 0.92 28.22 30.84
N GLY A 98 -0.36 28.58 30.66
CA GLY A 98 -0.83 29.43 29.56
C GLY A 98 -0.94 28.75 28.19
N VAL A 99 -0.74 27.43 28.08
CA VAL A 99 -0.89 26.70 26.81
C VAL A 99 -2.34 26.71 26.34
N GLN A 100 -2.63 27.42 25.24
CA GLN A 100 -3.95 27.44 24.59
C GLN A 100 -4.19 26.22 23.70
N LYS A 101 -3.13 25.64 23.15
CA LYS A 101 -3.18 24.59 22.11
C LYS A 101 -1.83 23.87 22.02
N VAL A 102 -1.87 22.56 21.92
CA VAL A 102 -0.72 21.70 21.58
C VAL A 102 -0.87 21.26 20.12
N VAL A 103 0.25 21.12 19.41
CA VAL A 103 0.30 20.49 18.09
C VAL A 103 1.48 19.52 18.08
N ILE A 104 1.20 18.25 18.40
CA ILE A 104 2.14 17.14 18.20
C ILE A 104 2.24 16.91 16.69
N PHE A 105 3.47 16.84 16.16
CA PHE A 105 3.69 16.86 14.70
C PHE A 105 4.68 15.81 14.17
N ASP A 106 5.38 15.11 15.06
CA ASP A 106 6.32 14.03 14.77
C ASP A 106 6.57 13.26 16.07
N HIS A 107 6.95 12.00 15.97
CA HIS A 107 7.52 11.26 17.09
C HIS A 107 8.62 10.30 16.61
N THR A 108 9.58 10.00 17.47
CA THR A 108 10.69 9.11 17.15
C THR A 108 10.90 8.10 18.27
N ILE A 109 10.72 6.84 17.93
CA ILE A 109 11.17 5.71 18.75
C ILE A 109 12.63 5.39 18.38
N ARG A 110 13.49 5.25 19.39
CA ARG A 110 14.88 4.80 19.28
C ARG A 110 15.03 3.52 20.08
N ARG A 111 15.59 2.47 19.48
CA ARG A 111 15.87 1.18 20.13
C ARG A 111 17.34 0.85 19.89
N ARG A 112 18.13 0.59 20.93
CA ARG A 112 19.55 0.26 20.78
C ARG A 112 19.71 -1.23 20.45
N SER A 113 19.59 -1.56 19.17
CA SER A 113 19.88 -2.88 18.60
C SER A 113 20.81 -2.71 17.39
N THR A 114 21.61 -3.71 17.04
CA THR A 114 22.36 -3.75 15.78
C THR A 114 21.45 -3.64 14.54
N THR A 115 20.21 -4.10 14.64
CA THR A 115 19.19 -4.02 13.59
C THR A 115 18.46 -2.67 13.53
N SER A 116 18.63 -1.77 14.50
CA SER A 116 17.82 -0.55 14.55
C SER A 116 18.40 0.59 13.71
N LEU A 117 17.61 1.08 12.76
CA LEU A 117 17.89 2.25 11.92
C LEU A 117 18.05 3.57 12.73
N ARG A 118 17.55 3.66 13.97
CA ARG A 118 17.59 4.90 14.79
C ARG A 118 18.24 4.67 16.15
N GLN A 119 19.57 4.71 16.17
CA GLN A 119 20.37 4.68 17.40
C GLN A 119 20.17 5.94 18.28
N PRO A 120 20.55 5.89 19.57
CA PRO A 120 20.68 7.08 20.42
C PRO A 120 21.74 8.07 19.89
N VAL A 121 21.41 9.35 19.81
CA VAL A 121 22.32 10.41 19.30
C VAL A 121 23.30 10.83 20.38
N GLN A 122 24.61 10.74 20.11
CA GLN A 122 25.68 11.13 21.04
C GLN A 122 26.20 12.58 20.86
N LEU A 123 25.80 13.27 19.79
CA LEU A 123 26.11 14.70 19.58
C LEU A 123 25.32 15.54 20.59
N VAL A 124 25.97 16.51 21.24
CA VAL A 124 25.28 17.54 22.03
C VAL A 124 24.58 18.50 21.06
N HIS A 125 23.25 18.49 21.05
CA HIS A 125 22.42 19.22 20.07
C HIS A 125 21.14 19.80 20.68
N ILE A 126 20.47 20.64 19.90
CA ILE A 126 19.06 21.01 20.08
C ILE A 126 18.40 20.96 18.69
N ASP A 127 17.33 20.19 18.57
CA ASP A 127 16.62 19.92 17.30
C ASP A 127 16.22 21.14 16.46
N GLN A 128 15.98 22.28 17.10
CA GLN A 128 15.34 23.43 16.46
C GLN A 128 16.20 24.69 16.62
N SER A 129 16.53 25.33 15.50
CA SER A 129 16.89 26.75 15.50
C SER A 129 15.63 27.64 15.47
N PRO A 130 15.72 28.96 15.69
CA PRO A 130 14.59 29.87 15.53
C PRO A 130 13.92 29.81 14.14
N GLY A 131 14.73 29.61 13.08
CA GLY A 131 14.22 29.50 11.72
C GLY A 131 13.55 28.15 11.45
N ALA A 132 14.06 27.07 12.05
CA ALA A 132 13.41 25.76 11.99
C ALA A 132 12.12 25.73 12.80
N ALA A 133 12.08 26.37 13.97
CA ALA A 133 10.88 26.50 14.79
C ALA A 133 9.76 27.29 14.08
N GLU A 134 10.07 28.41 13.43
CA GLU A 134 9.11 29.12 12.58
C GLU A 134 8.66 28.25 11.40
N ALA A 135 9.58 27.53 10.74
CA ALA A 135 9.24 26.63 9.63
C ALA A 135 8.37 25.43 10.07
N ARG A 136 8.55 24.90 11.29
CA ARG A 136 7.65 23.90 11.90
C ARG A 136 6.27 24.51 12.19
N ALA A 137 6.20 25.72 12.76
CA ALA A 137 4.93 26.41 12.98
C ALA A 137 4.17 26.65 11.67
N ARG A 138 4.83 27.17 10.62
CA ARG A 138 4.22 27.39 9.29
C ARG A 138 3.86 26.11 8.53
N ARG A 139 4.46 24.97 8.87
CA ARG A 139 4.12 23.67 8.27
C ARG A 139 2.91 23.00 8.93
N HIS A 140 2.81 23.14 10.25
CA HIS A 140 1.94 22.30 11.08
C HIS A 140 0.75 23.04 11.71
N VAL A 141 0.73 24.39 11.67
CA VAL A 141 -0.39 25.22 12.10
C VAL A 141 -1.10 25.79 10.87
N PRO A 142 -2.45 25.83 10.82
CA PRO A 142 -3.17 26.40 9.68
C PRO A 142 -2.73 27.83 9.36
N GLU A 143 -2.60 28.17 8.07
CA GLU A 143 -2.14 29.47 7.57
C GLU A 143 -2.88 30.67 8.21
N LYS A 144 -4.18 30.52 8.47
CA LYS A 144 -5.04 31.54 9.10
C LYS A 144 -4.75 31.75 10.60
N GLU A 145 -4.13 30.78 11.26
CA GLU A 145 -3.73 30.84 12.67
C GLU A 145 -2.24 31.19 12.84
N VAL A 146 -1.36 30.73 11.95
CA VAL A 146 0.09 30.86 12.14
C VAL A 146 0.55 32.32 12.18
N GLU A 147 -0.04 33.19 11.36
CA GLU A 147 0.24 34.63 11.39
C GLU A 147 -0.23 35.33 12.68
N ARG A 148 -1.18 34.75 13.43
CA ARG A 148 -1.53 35.21 14.79
C ARG A 148 -0.54 34.63 15.81
N LEU A 149 -0.22 33.34 15.68
CA LEU A 149 0.69 32.59 16.55
C LEU A 149 2.08 33.22 16.62
N LEU A 150 2.69 33.54 15.47
CA LEU A 150 4.06 34.06 15.39
C LEU A 150 4.22 35.48 15.97
N ARG A 151 3.10 36.16 16.30
CA ARG A 151 3.06 37.44 17.01
C ARG A 151 2.90 37.27 18.53
N GLY A 152 2.58 36.06 18.98
CA GLY A 152 2.50 35.68 20.39
C GLY A 152 3.68 34.81 20.83
N ARG A 153 3.60 34.31 22.06
CA ARG A 153 4.60 33.38 22.58
C ARG A 153 4.29 31.97 22.11
N TYR A 154 5.30 31.29 21.56
CA TYR A 154 5.22 29.88 21.19
C TYR A 154 6.53 29.19 21.52
N GLN A 155 6.45 27.90 21.89
CA GLN A 155 7.62 27.09 22.20
C GLN A 155 7.51 25.71 21.55
N ILE A 156 8.66 25.10 21.28
CA ILE A 156 8.76 23.67 20.96
C ILE A 156 9.41 23.00 22.16
N VAL A 157 8.68 22.06 22.76
CA VAL A 157 9.12 21.27 23.90
C VAL A 157 8.89 19.82 23.52
N ASN A 158 9.97 19.04 23.38
CA ASN A 158 9.88 17.60 23.16
C ASN A 158 9.55 16.92 24.51
N LEU A 159 8.86 15.79 24.47
CA LEU A 159 8.67 14.91 25.63
C LEU A 159 9.38 13.59 25.37
N TRP A 160 10.35 13.26 26.22
CA TRP A 160 11.14 12.04 26.14
C TRP A 160 10.77 11.07 27.26
N ARG A 161 10.60 9.78 26.92
CA ARG A 161 10.21 8.70 27.84
C ARG A 161 11.01 7.41 27.55
N PRO A 162 11.56 6.71 28.56
CA PRO A 162 12.00 5.32 28.42
C PRO A 162 10.81 4.40 28.07
N ILE A 163 10.98 3.43 27.18
CA ILE A 163 9.91 2.45 26.90
C ILE A 163 10.40 1.04 27.21
N GLN A 164 9.47 0.17 27.63
CA GLN A 164 9.70 -1.21 28.08
C GLN A 164 10.58 -1.37 29.35
N ASN A 165 11.75 -0.72 29.42
CA ASN A 165 12.71 -0.82 30.52
C ASN A 165 13.16 0.57 31.01
N PRO A 166 13.65 0.70 32.26
CA PRO A 166 14.31 1.92 32.71
C PRO A 166 15.58 2.22 31.89
N ALA A 167 15.90 3.51 31.75
CA ALA A 167 17.00 3.99 30.92
C ALA A 167 18.37 3.88 31.62
N TYR A 168 18.82 2.63 31.85
CA TYR A 168 20.17 2.34 32.35
C TYR A 168 21.25 2.57 31.30
N ASP A 169 21.00 2.08 30.08
CA ASP A 169 21.93 2.12 28.96
C ASP A 169 21.74 3.40 28.13
N HIS A 170 22.85 4.07 27.77
CA HIS A 170 22.85 5.33 27.02
C HIS A 170 21.77 6.34 27.49
N PRO A 171 21.66 6.66 28.79
CA PRO A 171 20.67 7.59 29.32
C PRO A 171 20.73 8.96 28.64
N LEU A 172 19.60 9.68 28.69
CA LEU A 172 19.54 11.06 28.24
C LEU A 172 20.21 11.98 29.28
N ALA A 173 21.14 12.82 28.81
CA ALA A 173 21.60 13.99 29.54
C ALA A 173 21.09 15.29 28.89
N VAL A 174 20.84 16.28 29.73
CA VAL A 174 20.35 17.63 29.39
C VAL A 174 21.26 18.68 30.04
N ILE A 175 21.52 19.79 29.36
CA ILE A 175 22.29 20.92 29.89
C ILE A 175 21.33 21.94 30.51
N ASP A 176 21.63 22.43 31.70
CA ASP A 176 20.93 23.59 32.28
C ASP A 176 21.13 24.81 31.38
N GLY A 177 20.04 25.29 30.74
CA GLY A 177 20.07 26.43 29.82
C GLY A 177 20.59 27.74 30.44
N ARG A 178 20.65 27.85 31.77
CA ARG A 178 21.27 28.97 32.50
C ARG A 178 22.81 28.93 32.46
N SER A 179 23.38 27.81 32.01
CA SER A 179 24.83 27.58 31.86
C SER A 179 25.33 27.64 30.42
N MET A 180 24.43 27.93 29.46
CA MET A 180 24.71 28.03 28.02
C MET A 180 24.75 29.52 27.60
N GLU A 181 25.72 29.88 26.76
CA GLU A 181 25.91 31.24 26.24
C GLU A 181 25.50 31.35 24.76
N VAL A 182 25.28 32.56 24.26
CA VAL A 182 24.91 32.82 22.84
C VAL A 182 25.90 32.18 21.86
N SER A 183 27.18 32.15 22.24
CA SER A 183 28.29 31.55 21.48
C SER A 183 28.16 30.04 21.27
N ASP A 184 27.38 29.36 22.11
CA ASP A 184 27.42 27.92 22.23
C ASP A 184 26.45 27.26 21.23
N PHE A 185 25.52 28.02 20.66
CA PHE A 185 24.48 27.57 19.73
C PHE A 185 24.91 27.67 18.25
N VAL A 186 25.53 26.62 17.71
CA VAL A 186 26.04 26.58 16.32
C VAL A 186 24.95 26.09 15.36
N LYS A 187 24.49 26.95 14.45
CA LYS A 187 23.50 26.58 13.42
C LYS A 187 24.07 25.59 12.42
N VAL A 188 23.45 24.42 12.31
CA VAL A 188 23.84 23.34 11.39
C VAL A 188 22.70 23.06 10.40
N ASP A 189 23.00 23.11 9.11
CA ASP A 189 22.04 22.74 8.06
C ASP A 189 21.80 21.21 8.05
N LEU A 190 20.52 20.81 8.02
CA LEU A 190 20.11 19.44 7.80
C LEU A 190 19.94 19.21 6.29
N LEU A 191 20.87 18.44 5.72
CA LEU A 191 20.87 18.03 4.33
C LEU A 191 20.01 16.78 4.13
N TYR A 192 18.99 16.94 3.31
CA TYR A 192 18.18 15.83 2.78
C TYR A 192 18.64 15.56 1.36
N PRO A 193 18.63 14.30 0.88
CA PRO A 193 18.80 14.03 -0.55
C PRO A 193 17.82 14.90 -1.34
N LYS A 194 18.31 15.52 -2.42
CA LYS A 194 17.41 16.08 -3.42
C LYS A 194 16.57 14.94 -3.95
N VAL A 195 15.27 15.16 -4.03
CA VAL A 195 14.44 14.29 -4.85
C VAL A 195 14.51 14.77 -6.29
N ASP A 196 14.50 13.85 -7.24
CA ASP A 196 14.21 14.16 -8.62
C ASP A 196 12.71 14.48 -8.80
N GLU A 197 12.30 14.72 -10.05
CA GLU A 197 10.89 15.02 -10.37
C GLU A 197 9.92 13.86 -10.08
N HIS A 198 10.43 12.63 -9.94
CA HIS A 198 9.67 11.44 -9.57
C HIS A 198 9.57 11.21 -8.05
N GLY A 199 10.25 12.04 -7.24
CA GLY A 199 10.30 11.89 -5.79
C GLY A 199 11.42 10.98 -5.28
N MET A 200 12.29 10.48 -6.16
CA MET A 200 13.38 9.55 -5.81
C MET A 200 14.64 10.31 -5.41
N ALA A 201 15.32 9.84 -4.36
CA ALA A 201 16.58 10.43 -3.90
C ALA A 201 17.65 10.38 -5.00
N VAL A 202 18.14 11.55 -5.41
CA VAL A 202 19.23 11.70 -6.38
C VAL A 202 20.47 11.00 -5.84
N SER A 203 20.92 9.96 -6.56
CA SER A 203 22.03 9.09 -6.16
C SER A 203 23.26 9.90 -5.74
N SER A 204 23.56 9.85 -4.45
CA SER A 204 24.64 10.59 -3.81
C SER A 204 25.04 9.86 -2.53
N ASP A 205 26.34 9.76 -2.28
CA ASP A 205 26.91 8.94 -1.20
C ASP A 205 26.59 9.55 0.19
N PRO A 206 25.82 8.87 1.06
CA PRO A 206 25.46 9.39 2.39
C PRO A 206 26.63 9.47 3.37
N SER A 207 27.74 8.77 3.10
CA SER A 207 28.98 8.84 3.88
C SER A 207 29.91 9.98 3.45
N SER A 208 29.80 10.43 2.18
CA SER A 208 30.66 11.46 1.61
C SER A 208 30.56 12.80 2.36
N HIS A 209 31.71 13.48 2.50
CA HIS A 209 31.83 14.89 2.86
C HIS A 209 31.37 15.86 1.75
N SER A 210 30.84 15.36 0.62
CA SER A 210 30.20 16.17 -0.42
C SER A 210 28.72 16.42 -0.12
N HIS A 211 28.27 17.66 -0.35
CA HIS A 211 26.86 18.06 -0.35
C HIS A 211 26.21 18.00 -1.76
N VAL A 212 26.95 17.56 -2.78
CA VAL A 212 26.39 17.36 -4.14
C VAL A 212 25.34 16.25 -4.09
N GLY A 213 24.17 16.51 -4.69
CA GLY A 213 22.99 15.65 -4.57
C GLY A 213 22.05 16.01 -3.43
N TYR A 214 22.42 16.94 -2.52
CA TYR A 214 21.64 17.28 -1.33
C TYR A 214 21.08 18.71 -1.34
N GLU A 215 20.00 18.93 -0.58
CA GLU A 215 19.39 20.23 -0.34
C GLU A 215 19.13 20.48 1.16
N VAL A 216 19.19 21.75 1.58
CA VAL A 216 18.87 22.16 2.95
C VAL A 216 17.36 22.15 3.12
N LYS A 217 16.84 21.25 3.98
CA LYS A 217 15.40 21.10 4.27
C LYS A 217 15.05 21.25 5.77
N GLY A 218 16.06 21.49 6.61
CA GLY A 218 15.93 21.88 8.02
C GLY A 218 17.21 22.54 8.55
N GLU A 219 17.17 23.05 9.78
CA GLU A 219 18.32 23.61 10.52
C GLU A 219 18.20 23.18 11.99
N GLN A 220 19.29 22.74 12.61
CA GLN A 220 19.36 22.41 14.04
C GLN A 220 20.47 23.23 14.71
N TYR A 221 20.58 23.16 16.04
CA TYR A 221 21.78 23.59 16.75
C TYR A 221 22.65 22.39 17.12
N ALA A 222 23.90 22.38 16.66
CA ALA A 222 24.96 21.65 17.36
C ALA A 222 25.52 22.56 18.45
N ILE A 223 25.85 22.01 19.61
CA ILE A 223 26.39 22.79 20.72
C ILE A 223 27.93 22.78 20.67
N ALA A 224 28.56 23.94 20.86
CA ALA A 224 30.01 24.11 20.97
C ALA A 224 30.51 23.79 22.41
N PRO A 225 31.79 23.41 22.61
CA PRO A 225 32.31 23.07 23.93
C PRO A 225 32.40 24.31 24.84
N SER A 226 31.80 24.22 26.03
CA SER A 226 31.94 25.19 27.12
C SER A 226 32.26 24.47 28.43
N GLU A 227 33.11 25.06 29.27
CA GLU A 227 33.38 24.58 30.64
C GLU A 227 32.30 25.02 31.65
N LYS A 228 31.38 25.91 31.22
CA LYS A 228 30.22 26.32 32.05
C LYS A 228 29.13 25.25 32.11
N HIS A 229 29.00 24.44 31.06
CA HIS A 229 27.88 23.51 30.86
C HIS A 229 27.68 22.57 32.05
N GLN A 230 26.53 22.70 32.71
CA GLN A 230 26.10 21.80 33.77
C GLN A 230 25.17 20.74 33.18
N PHE A 231 25.69 19.54 32.99
CA PHE A 231 24.89 18.39 32.56
C PHE A 231 24.14 17.78 33.74
N TYR A 232 22.90 17.39 33.47
CA TYR A 232 22.00 16.69 34.36
C TYR A 232 21.44 15.44 33.67
N HIS A 233 21.19 14.38 34.43
CA HIS A 233 20.43 13.20 33.98
C HIS A 233 19.52 12.72 35.10
N MET A 234 18.39 12.09 34.75
CA MET A 234 17.56 11.38 35.71
C MET A 234 18.08 9.94 35.81
N LYS A 235 18.77 9.60 36.89
CA LYS A 235 19.35 8.26 37.04
C LYS A 235 18.24 7.22 37.19
N ASP A 236 18.42 6.05 36.55
CA ASP A 236 17.48 4.92 36.60
C ASP A 236 16.04 5.35 36.24
N MET A 237 15.89 6.25 35.26
CA MET A 237 14.59 6.80 34.84
C MET A 237 13.69 5.69 34.29
N THR A 238 12.48 5.56 34.84
CA THR A 238 11.56 4.46 34.56
C THR A 238 10.56 4.80 33.44
N PRO A 239 9.88 3.82 32.82
CA PRO A 239 8.89 4.08 31.76
C PRO A 239 7.66 4.88 32.20
N ASP A 240 7.40 5.01 33.51
CA ASP A 240 6.31 5.84 34.05
C ASP A 240 6.75 7.29 34.33
N GLU A 241 7.98 7.65 33.97
CA GLU A 241 8.55 8.99 34.11
C GLU A 241 8.86 9.62 32.73
N VAL A 242 8.67 10.93 32.62
CA VAL A 242 8.94 11.70 31.40
C VAL A 242 9.81 12.92 31.69
N ILE A 243 10.62 13.34 30.73
CA ILE A 243 11.37 14.59 30.77
C ILE A 243 10.94 15.48 29.61
N PHE A 244 10.56 16.71 29.94
CA PHE A 244 10.27 17.76 28.98
C PHE A 244 11.59 18.45 28.61
N ILE A 245 11.84 18.64 27.32
CA ILE A 245 13.07 19.23 26.79
C ILE A 245 12.69 20.40 25.90
N LYS A 246 13.00 21.63 26.31
CA LYS A 246 12.77 22.82 25.48
C LYS A 246 13.76 22.83 24.32
N CYS A 247 13.25 22.81 23.10
CA CYS A 247 14.03 22.96 21.88
C CYS A 247 13.99 24.38 21.31
N PHE A 248 12.94 25.15 21.60
CA PHE A 248 12.85 26.56 21.24
C PHE A 248 11.77 27.29 22.06
N ASP A 249 11.91 28.60 22.32
CA ASP A 249 10.85 29.49 22.82
C ASP A 249 11.02 30.90 22.24
N SER A 250 9.96 31.45 21.62
CA SER A 250 9.99 32.74 20.94
C SER A 250 10.17 33.94 21.87
N SER A 251 9.93 33.78 23.17
CA SER A 251 10.11 34.80 24.21
C SER A 251 11.35 34.60 25.07
N SER A 252 12.25 33.69 24.68
CA SER A 252 13.48 33.39 25.42
C SER A 252 14.54 34.50 25.39
N ASN A 253 15.48 34.43 26.34
CA ASN A 253 16.55 35.40 26.53
C ASN A 253 17.52 35.60 25.34
N GLN A 254 17.48 34.72 24.33
CA GLN A 254 18.24 34.85 23.07
C GLN A 254 17.45 35.50 21.92
N MET A 255 16.15 35.74 22.10
CA MET A 255 15.28 36.33 21.07
C MET A 255 15.23 37.86 21.21
N THR A 256 15.07 38.56 20.08
CA THR A 256 14.96 40.03 20.06
C THR A 256 13.74 40.51 20.83
N GLY A 257 13.96 41.09 22.02
CA GLY A 257 12.89 41.53 22.92
C GLY A 257 12.32 40.43 23.84
N GLY A 258 12.97 39.26 23.90
CA GLY A 258 12.62 38.18 24.83
C GLY A 258 12.96 38.50 26.29
N LYS A 259 12.47 37.65 27.20
CA LYS A 259 12.58 37.83 28.66
C LYS A 259 13.83 37.12 29.19
N THR A 260 14.53 37.76 30.12
CA THR A 260 15.83 37.29 30.63
C THR A 260 15.75 36.02 31.50
N ASP A 261 14.56 35.69 31.99
CA ASP A 261 14.22 34.55 32.85
C ASP A 261 13.72 33.31 32.08
N ILE A 262 13.55 33.41 30.76
CA ILE A 262 13.13 32.28 29.90
C ILE A 262 14.35 31.73 29.15
N ALA A 263 14.70 30.46 29.41
CA ALA A 263 15.73 29.72 28.69
C ALA A 263 15.34 29.48 27.21
N HIS A 264 16.33 29.57 26.31
CA HIS A 264 16.15 29.34 24.86
C HIS A 264 15.84 27.87 24.52
N GLY A 265 16.57 26.97 25.16
CA GLY A 265 16.44 25.53 25.04
C GLY A 265 17.45 24.83 25.95
N SER A 266 17.42 23.49 25.95
CA SER A 266 18.39 22.66 26.67
C SER A 266 19.15 21.77 25.69
N GLY A 267 20.47 21.94 25.64
CA GLY A 267 21.36 21.06 24.87
C GLY A 267 21.32 19.64 25.42
N HIS A 268 21.01 18.65 24.58
CA HIS A 268 20.76 17.28 25.03
C HIS A 268 21.45 16.24 24.14
N THR A 269 21.62 15.03 24.70
CA THR A 269 22.32 13.91 24.06
C THR A 269 22.14 12.61 24.85
N ALA A 270 22.40 11.46 24.22
CA ALA A 270 22.60 10.19 24.89
C ALA A 270 24.09 9.99 25.23
N PHE A 271 24.40 9.63 26.48
CA PHE A 271 25.79 9.42 26.93
C PHE A 271 25.98 8.02 27.52
N ALA A 272 27.17 7.45 27.36
CA ALA A 272 27.53 6.22 28.06
C ALA A 272 27.87 6.55 29.52
N ASP A 273 27.01 6.15 30.47
CA ASP A 273 27.30 6.31 31.89
C ASP A 273 28.25 5.19 32.36
N PRO A 274 29.43 5.49 32.94
CA PRO A 274 30.31 4.47 33.54
C PRO A 274 29.67 3.67 34.68
N ALA A 275 28.51 4.11 35.20
CA ALA A 275 27.73 3.37 36.20
C ALA A 275 26.71 2.36 35.61
N THR A 276 26.64 2.20 34.28
CA THR A 276 25.73 1.24 33.62
C THR A 276 26.05 -0.21 34.03
N PRO A 277 25.07 -1.02 34.48
CA PRO A 277 25.26 -2.45 34.73
C PRO A 277 25.71 -3.22 33.48
N VAL A 278 26.51 -4.27 33.65
CA VAL A 278 27.04 -5.09 32.52
C VAL A 278 25.93 -5.87 31.82
N ASP A 279 24.88 -6.21 32.57
CA ASP A 279 23.66 -6.91 32.20
C ASP A 279 22.47 -5.96 31.94
N ALA A 280 22.72 -4.65 31.81
CA ALA A 280 21.66 -3.67 31.60
C ALA A 280 20.90 -3.93 30.28
N PRO A 281 19.54 -3.92 30.28
CA PRO A 281 18.76 -4.03 29.06
C PRO A 281 19.04 -2.84 28.14
N ALA A 282 19.26 -3.13 26.86
CA ALA A 282 19.58 -2.11 25.86
C ALA A 282 18.44 -1.09 25.73
N ARG A 283 18.79 0.20 25.72
CA ARG A 283 17.80 1.28 25.82
C ARG A 283 16.77 1.25 24.69
N GLN A 284 15.52 1.45 25.06
CA GLN A 284 14.46 1.88 24.17
C GLN A 284 13.83 3.16 24.72
N SER A 285 13.47 4.10 23.84
CA SER A 285 12.85 5.37 24.23
C SER A 285 11.98 5.93 23.12
N ILE A 286 10.84 6.53 23.47
CA ILE A 286 10.03 7.38 22.59
C ILE A 286 10.31 8.85 22.89
N GLU A 287 10.25 9.68 21.85
CA GLU A 287 10.33 11.12 21.94
C GLU A 287 9.26 11.75 21.04
N THR A 288 8.32 12.51 21.59
CA THR A 288 7.32 13.26 20.81
C THR A 288 7.76 14.71 20.65
N GLN A 289 7.47 15.31 19.49
CA GLN A 289 7.78 16.69 19.18
C GLN A 289 6.49 17.50 19.03
N GLN A 290 6.32 18.50 19.91
CA GLN A 290 5.12 19.32 19.94
C GLN A 290 5.39 20.81 20.02
N LEU A 291 4.58 21.57 19.28
CA LEU A 291 4.51 23.01 19.27
C LEU A 291 3.38 23.47 20.21
N ASN A 292 3.73 24.31 21.18
CA ASN A 292 2.83 24.74 22.25
C ASN A 292 2.59 26.25 22.16
N LEU A 293 1.32 26.66 22.08
CA LEU A 293 0.94 28.07 21.87
C LEU A 293 0.60 28.70 23.22
N ILE A 294 1.27 29.77 23.62
CA ILE A 294 1.16 30.35 24.97
C ILE A 294 0.45 31.70 24.96
N ASP A 295 -0.46 31.89 25.91
CA ASP A 295 -1.12 33.16 26.20
C ASP A 295 -0.57 33.78 27.50
N ASP A 296 0.40 34.68 27.33
CA ASP A 296 1.01 35.46 28.42
C ASP A 296 0.05 36.50 29.05
N SER A 297 -1.20 36.64 28.59
CA SER A 297 -2.18 37.54 29.21
C SER A 297 -2.86 36.96 30.46
N LEU A 298 -2.69 35.66 30.72
CA LEU A 298 -3.16 34.99 31.92
C LEU A 298 -2.18 35.18 33.09
N PRO A 299 -2.63 35.61 34.28
CA PRO A 299 -1.72 35.88 35.40
C PRO A 299 -1.11 34.57 35.94
N SER A 300 0.22 34.55 36.09
CA SER A 300 0.95 33.39 36.59
C SER A 300 0.81 33.24 38.11
N PHE A 301 0.35 32.06 38.55
CA PHE A 301 0.43 31.64 39.95
C PHE A 301 1.89 31.28 40.28
N GLN A 302 2.67 32.28 40.68
CA GLN A 302 4.05 32.06 41.11
C GLN A 302 4.10 31.28 42.44
N ASN A 303 4.55 30.03 42.39
CA ASN A 303 5.17 29.38 43.56
C ASN A 303 6.53 30.05 43.84
N THR A 304 6.50 31.14 44.61
CA THR A 304 7.67 32.00 44.89
C THR A 304 8.65 31.35 45.87
N CYS A 305 9.43 30.38 45.39
CA CYS A 305 10.59 29.83 46.10
C CYS A 305 11.78 30.82 46.10
N THR A 306 11.61 31.99 46.73
CA THR A 306 12.69 32.96 46.93
C THR A 306 13.62 32.53 48.07
N ALA A 307 14.93 32.72 47.89
CA ALA A 307 15.96 32.03 48.65
C ALA A 307 16.23 32.62 50.05
N HIS A 308 15.29 32.49 51.00
CA HIS A 308 15.42 33.06 52.35
C HIS A 308 15.08 32.16 53.56
N SER A 309 14.77 30.87 53.37
CA SER A 309 14.46 29.94 54.47
C SER A 309 15.51 28.85 54.77
N ARG A 310 16.55 28.69 53.94
CA ARG A 310 17.56 27.59 54.05
C ARG A 310 18.51 27.69 55.27
N SER A 311 18.32 28.63 56.20
CA SER A 311 19.18 28.85 57.38
C SER A 311 18.77 28.05 58.63
N HIS A 312 17.52 27.59 58.75
CA HIS A 312 17.04 26.91 59.96
C HIS A 312 17.07 25.37 59.86
N LEU A 313 18.17 24.79 60.38
CA LEU A 313 18.23 23.54 61.16
C LEU A 313 17.32 22.38 60.63
N ASN A 314 17.81 21.38 59.90
CA ASN A 314 19.08 20.66 60.07
C ASN A 314 19.37 20.15 61.51
N LEU A 315 18.35 20.08 62.39
CA LEU A 315 18.46 19.57 63.76
C LEU A 315 17.40 18.50 64.12
N ALA A 316 16.95 17.70 63.14
CA ALA A 316 15.93 16.67 63.36
C ALA A 316 16.33 15.22 62.95
N ARG A 317 17.55 14.98 62.46
CA ARG A 317 17.99 13.64 62.01
C ARG A 317 18.76 12.84 63.09
N LYS A 318 18.23 12.75 64.32
CA LYS A 318 18.84 11.94 65.41
C LYS A 318 17.90 11.61 66.58
N LYS A 319 17.09 10.53 66.45
CA LYS A 319 16.90 9.42 67.42
C LYS A 319 15.69 8.53 67.11
N THR A 320 15.81 7.26 67.48
CA THR A 320 14.73 6.28 67.76
C THR A 320 13.50 6.29 66.85
N GLY A 321 13.48 5.41 65.84
CA GLY A 321 12.27 5.09 65.08
C GLY A 321 11.42 3.99 65.71
N ARG A 322 10.20 3.81 65.19
CA ARG A 322 9.41 2.58 65.33
C ARG A 322 8.49 2.45 64.12
N LEU A 323 8.43 1.26 63.51
CA LEU A 323 7.44 0.95 62.48
C LEU A 323 6.10 0.65 63.17
N LEU A 324 4.99 1.15 62.62
CA LEU A 324 3.66 0.58 62.86
C LEU A 324 2.72 0.94 61.70
N VAL A 325 1.83 0.00 61.39
CA VAL A 325 0.95 -0.02 60.22
C VAL A 325 -0.43 0.53 60.58
N VAL A 326 -1.11 1.18 59.62
CA VAL A 326 -2.56 1.10 59.30
C VAL A 326 -2.84 2.02 58.09
N ALA A 327 -3.93 1.77 57.35
CA ALA A 327 -4.26 2.42 56.09
C ALA A 327 -5.52 3.31 56.15
N ALA A 328 -5.75 4.03 55.05
CA ALA A 328 -6.98 4.74 54.63
C ALA A 328 -7.29 6.14 55.22
N ASP A 329 -7.99 6.91 54.38
CA ASP A 329 -8.81 8.12 54.57
C ASP A 329 -8.37 9.28 55.49
N ALA A 330 -8.22 10.48 54.88
CA ALA A 330 -8.97 11.69 55.25
C ALA A 330 -8.60 12.92 54.37
N ALA A 331 -9.42 13.26 53.35
CA ALA A 331 -9.28 14.52 52.60
C ALA A 331 -10.58 15.02 51.90
N SER A 332 -11.77 14.74 52.44
CA SER A 332 -13.05 15.08 51.79
C SER A 332 -14.00 15.87 52.70
N SER A 333 -13.62 17.12 53.05
CA SER A 333 -14.49 18.07 53.77
C SER A 333 -13.90 19.50 53.83
N ALA A 334 -14.26 20.40 52.90
CA ALA A 334 -13.89 21.83 53.02
C ALA A 334 -14.75 22.87 52.25
N TRP A 335 -15.54 22.50 51.23
CA TRP A 335 -16.25 23.46 50.37
C TRP A 335 -17.77 23.30 50.42
N ASN A 336 -18.40 23.87 51.47
CA ASN A 336 -19.87 24.00 51.54
C ASN A 336 -20.35 24.98 52.66
N ILE A 337 -20.04 26.29 52.59
CA ILE A 337 -20.70 27.35 53.39
C ILE A 337 -20.70 28.69 52.61
N CYS A 338 -21.75 29.50 52.82
CA CYS A 338 -21.95 30.90 52.41
C CYS A 338 -22.11 31.24 50.91
N ALA A 339 -23.34 31.58 50.54
CA ALA A 339 -23.69 32.43 49.40
C ALA A 339 -24.52 33.65 49.87
N GLY A 340 -24.42 34.77 49.15
CA GLY A 340 -25.07 36.06 49.47
C GLY A 340 -24.05 37.16 49.81
N THR A 341 -24.22 38.44 49.42
CA THR A 341 -25.40 39.12 48.85
C THR A 341 -25.06 40.24 47.84
N SER A 342 -25.99 40.50 46.90
CA SER A 342 -26.33 41.79 46.23
C SER A 342 -25.34 42.57 45.32
N ALA A 343 -25.72 42.66 44.03
CA ALA A 343 -25.63 43.80 43.07
C ALA A 343 -24.27 44.52 42.82
N LEU A 344 -23.64 44.35 41.63
CA LEU A 344 -23.82 45.11 40.35
C LEU A 344 -23.20 46.52 40.37
N PRO A 345 -22.47 46.99 39.30
CA PRO A 345 -22.61 46.72 37.85
C PRO A 345 -21.33 46.09 37.18
N CYS A 346 -21.15 45.83 35.86
CA CYS A 346 -22.05 45.66 34.69
C CYS A 346 -21.31 45.06 33.44
N TRP A 347 -21.75 43.88 32.96
CA TRP A 347 -21.99 43.39 31.56
C TRP A 347 -21.16 43.85 30.32
N THR A 348 -20.76 43.00 29.34
CA THR A 348 -20.63 41.50 29.25
C THR A 348 -19.90 41.01 27.98
N ASP A 349 -19.42 39.77 28.00
CA ASP A 349 -19.40 38.79 26.88
C ASP A 349 -20.63 37.85 26.99
N THR A 350 -21.13 37.23 25.90
CA THR A 350 -22.32 36.35 25.93
C THR A 350 -22.29 35.13 25.00
N LYS A 351 -22.41 33.93 25.59
CA LYS A 351 -22.64 32.64 24.90
C LYS A 351 -24.14 32.34 24.79
N GLU A 352 -24.85 33.01 23.90
CA GLU A 352 -26.31 32.87 23.80
C GLU A 352 -26.79 31.49 23.31
N LYS A 353 -27.94 31.05 23.86
CA LYS A 353 -28.70 29.85 23.43
C LYS A 353 -30.14 30.26 23.08
N PRO A 354 -30.38 30.89 21.90
CA PRO A 354 -31.62 31.63 21.64
C PRO A 354 -32.87 30.76 21.39
N TYR A 355 -32.75 29.42 21.36
CA TYR A 355 -33.87 28.52 21.08
C TYR A 355 -34.29 27.76 22.34
N ALA A 356 -35.21 28.34 23.12
CA ALA A 356 -35.78 27.71 24.31
C ALA A 356 -36.94 26.75 23.97
N CYS A 357 -37.03 25.65 24.72
CA CYS A 357 -38.19 24.78 24.80
C CYS A 357 -39.06 25.17 26.00
N HIS A 358 -40.36 24.87 25.95
CA HIS A 358 -41.31 25.18 27.03
C HIS A 358 -41.05 24.39 28.33
N CYS A 359 -40.23 23.34 28.31
CA CYS A 359 -39.73 22.65 29.51
C CYS A 359 -38.47 23.28 30.13
N GLY A 360 -37.98 24.42 29.60
CA GLY A 360 -36.79 25.12 30.08
C GLY A 360 -35.46 24.71 29.42
N ALA A 361 -35.44 23.66 28.59
CA ALA A 361 -34.24 23.28 27.83
C ALA A 361 -33.89 24.33 26.76
N VAL A 362 -32.66 24.84 26.77
CA VAL A 362 -32.18 25.89 25.83
C VAL A 362 -31.12 25.37 24.87
N PHE A 363 -31.29 25.68 23.59
CA PHE A 363 -30.49 25.20 22.47
C PHE A 363 -29.83 26.35 21.69
N THR A 364 -28.61 26.11 21.20
CA THR A 364 -27.89 27.03 20.29
C THR A 364 -28.48 27.06 18.88
N ARG A 365 -29.20 26.01 18.47
CA ARG A 365 -29.78 25.86 17.13
C ARG A 365 -31.23 25.36 17.16
N LYS A 366 -32.00 25.79 16.15
CA LYS A 366 -33.45 25.58 16.04
C LYS A 366 -33.85 24.14 15.66
N ASP A 367 -32.95 23.40 15.04
CA ASP A 367 -33.10 21.98 14.69
C ASP A 367 -33.01 21.07 15.90
N LEU A 368 -32.06 21.34 16.82
CA LEU A 368 -31.94 20.63 18.10
C LEU A 368 -33.19 20.83 18.97
N LEU A 369 -33.71 22.06 19.06
CA LEU A 369 -35.00 22.35 19.70
C LEU A 369 -36.13 21.52 19.06
N LYS A 370 -36.23 21.51 17.72
CA LYS A 370 -37.29 20.78 17.01
C LYS A 370 -37.20 19.26 17.22
N ARG A 371 -35.99 18.70 17.27
CA ARG A 371 -35.74 17.28 17.58
C ARG A 371 -36.13 16.95 19.03
N HIS A 372 -35.81 17.83 19.98
CA HIS A 372 -36.18 17.67 21.38
C HIS A 372 -37.70 17.73 21.60
N VAL A 373 -38.40 18.71 21.03
CA VAL A 373 -39.88 18.80 21.10
C VAL A 373 -40.53 17.50 20.58
N ASN A 374 -40.09 17.00 19.42
CA ASN A 374 -40.63 15.79 18.82
C ASN A 374 -40.38 14.50 19.63
N ILE A 375 -39.41 14.48 20.55
CA ILE A 375 -39.03 13.31 21.35
C ILE A 375 -39.54 13.41 22.80
N SER A 376 -39.57 14.62 23.37
CA SER A 376 -39.84 14.83 24.80
C SER A 376 -41.25 15.32 25.11
N HIS A 377 -42.03 15.76 24.12
CA HIS A 377 -43.34 16.42 24.31
C HIS A 377 -44.46 15.85 23.43
N SER A 378 -44.33 14.59 23.01
CA SER A 378 -45.20 13.95 22.02
C SER A 378 -46.15 12.88 22.59
N GLN A 379 -46.72 13.10 23.79
CA GLN A 379 -47.83 12.28 24.34
C GLN A 379 -48.60 13.00 25.48
N GLY A 380 -49.89 13.29 25.29
CA GLY A 380 -50.88 13.73 26.30
C GLY A 380 -50.79 15.20 26.78
N ASP A 381 -51.90 15.90 27.10
CA ASP A 381 -53.32 15.59 26.85
C ASP A 381 -54.19 16.88 26.85
N LEU A 382 -55.51 16.75 26.70
CA LEU A 382 -56.50 17.77 26.29
C LEU A 382 -57.05 18.72 27.39
N LEU A 383 -57.62 19.87 26.94
CA LEU A 383 -58.89 20.53 27.33
C LEU A 383 -58.84 22.08 27.50
N GLU A 384 -59.61 22.79 26.64
CA GLU A 384 -60.52 23.97 26.88
C GLU A 384 -59.99 25.24 27.62
N GLU A 385 -60.47 26.48 27.40
CA GLU A 385 -61.73 27.02 26.82
C GLU A 385 -61.54 28.12 25.73
N SER A 386 -62.67 28.62 25.20
CA SER A 386 -62.91 29.66 24.16
C SER A 386 -62.22 31.03 24.37
N ALA A 387 -62.07 31.94 23.39
CA ALA A 387 -62.55 32.08 21.99
C ALA A 387 -61.47 32.84 21.15
N SER A 388 -61.61 33.47 19.96
CA SER A 388 -62.67 33.85 18.97
C SER A 388 -61.95 34.32 17.67
N SER A 389 -62.52 34.56 16.47
CA SER A 389 -63.71 34.08 15.74
C SER A 389 -63.71 34.63 14.28
N ALA A 390 -64.31 33.92 13.32
CA ALA A 390 -64.60 34.33 11.92
C ALA A 390 -63.38 34.49 10.95
N GLU A 391 -63.48 34.27 9.61
CA GLU A 391 -64.65 33.93 8.77
C GLU A 391 -64.33 33.15 7.47
N SER A 392 -65.17 32.16 7.12
CA SER A 392 -65.46 31.65 5.74
C SER A 392 -64.38 30.89 4.91
N ARG A 393 -64.71 29.98 3.98
CA ARG A 393 -65.93 29.15 3.75
C ARG A 393 -65.61 27.89 2.89
N LEU A 394 -66.03 26.72 3.40
CA LEU A 394 -66.66 25.58 2.69
C LEU A 394 -66.05 24.98 1.40
N THR A 395 -65.61 23.73 1.51
CA THR A 395 -66.01 22.64 0.60
C THR A 395 -67.09 21.76 1.27
N PRO A 396 -67.85 20.94 0.51
CA PRO A 396 -68.62 19.82 1.06
C PRO A 396 -67.89 18.47 0.91
N SER A 397 -68.28 17.51 1.75
CA SER A 397 -67.79 16.11 1.87
C SER A 397 -69.01 15.17 1.73
N PRO A 398 -69.06 13.89 2.19
CA PRO A 398 -68.03 12.86 2.47
C PRO A 398 -68.39 11.48 1.83
N ALA A 399 -67.69 10.39 2.20
CA ALA A 399 -68.28 9.20 2.87
C ALA A 399 -67.39 7.93 2.84
N SER A 400 -67.15 7.30 4.00
CA SER A 400 -67.43 5.86 4.25
C SER A 400 -66.93 5.37 5.62
N GLN A 401 -67.67 4.42 6.20
CA GLN A 401 -67.55 3.84 7.55
C GLN A 401 -68.22 2.45 7.53
N SER A 402 -67.93 1.45 8.37
CA SER A 402 -66.84 1.22 9.35
C SER A 402 -66.93 -0.25 9.84
N GLY A 403 -65.87 -0.86 10.37
CA GLY A 403 -65.91 -2.23 10.91
C GLY A 403 -64.68 -2.61 11.73
N ASP A 404 -64.84 -3.52 12.69
CA ASP A 404 -63.90 -3.77 13.78
C ASP A 404 -63.76 -5.28 14.12
N MET A 405 -62.70 -5.64 14.87
CA MET A 405 -62.41 -6.89 15.59
C MET A 405 -62.70 -8.27 14.94
N GLN A 406 -61.68 -9.14 14.87
CA GLN A 406 -61.46 -10.24 15.85
C GLN A 406 -60.16 -11.04 15.54
N ALA A 407 -59.75 -11.92 16.46
CA ALA A 407 -58.52 -12.73 16.37
C ALA A 407 -58.76 -14.20 16.76
N SER A 408 -57.96 -15.12 16.19
CA SER A 408 -57.95 -16.54 16.59
C SER A 408 -56.61 -17.22 16.29
N SER A 409 -56.21 -18.15 17.15
CA SER A 409 -54.96 -18.94 17.08
C SER A 409 -55.15 -20.34 16.51
N SER A 410 -54.08 -20.96 15.96
CA SER A 410 -53.94 -22.42 15.79
C SER A 410 -52.47 -22.82 15.60
N ALA A 411 -52.13 -24.09 15.87
CA ALA A 411 -50.75 -24.62 15.90
C ALA A 411 -50.72 -26.14 15.57
N THR A 412 -49.52 -26.76 15.62
CA THR A 412 -49.23 -28.21 15.36
C THR A 412 -49.41 -28.60 13.87
N VAL A 413 -48.80 -29.67 13.31
CA VAL A 413 -48.41 -31.01 13.81
C VAL A 413 -47.02 -31.47 13.29
N VAL A 414 -46.34 -32.33 14.05
CA VAL A 414 -45.13 -33.10 13.69
C VAL A 414 -45.46 -34.59 13.56
N PRO A 415 -44.85 -35.36 12.64
CA PRO A 415 -44.82 -36.82 12.70
C PRO A 415 -43.43 -37.37 13.08
N GLN A 416 -43.36 -38.18 14.14
CA GLN A 416 -42.20 -39.01 14.48
C GLN A 416 -42.65 -40.29 15.21
N GLY A 417 -42.02 -41.43 14.90
CA GLY A 417 -42.18 -42.73 15.56
C GLY A 417 -41.42 -43.80 14.77
N ARG A 418 -40.49 -44.59 15.33
CA ARG A 418 -40.56 -45.56 16.47
C ARG A 418 -41.20 -46.89 16.09
N GLU A 419 -40.67 -48.06 16.46
CA GLU A 419 -39.34 -48.45 17.02
C GLU A 419 -39.19 -50.00 16.86
N GLU A 420 -38.13 -50.60 17.43
CA GLU A 420 -38.00 -52.02 17.85
C GLU A 420 -37.06 -53.02 17.12
N GLN A 421 -35.98 -53.36 17.85
CA GLN A 421 -35.43 -54.71 18.17
C GLN A 421 -34.75 -55.62 17.10
N SER A 422 -33.78 -56.42 17.61
CA SER A 422 -32.84 -57.34 16.91
C SER A 422 -33.29 -58.83 17.05
N PRO A 423 -32.50 -59.91 16.76
CA PRO A 423 -31.12 -60.06 16.25
C PRO A 423 -30.89 -61.21 15.20
N LEU A 424 -29.61 -61.57 14.96
CA LEU A 424 -29.04 -62.90 14.57
C LEU A 424 -28.47 -63.18 13.15
N MET A 425 -27.21 -63.65 13.18
CA MET A 425 -26.55 -64.72 12.39
C MET A 425 -26.10 -64.56 10.91
N PHE A 426 -24.92 -65.15 10.66
CA PHE A 426 -24.32 -65.50 9.36
C PHE A 426 -25.13 -66.60 8.63
N PRO A 427 -24.85 -66.82 7.33
CA PRO A 427 -23.93 -67.92 7.00
C PRO A 427 -22.88 -67.61 5.92
N GLU A 428 -21.75 -68.32 5.97
CA GLU A 428 -20.82 -68.52 4.84
C GLU A 428 -21.33 -69.70 3.95
N PRO A 429 -20.79 -69.94 2.74
CA PRO A 429 -19.74 -70.98 2.68
C PRO A 429 -18.66 -70.85 1.57
N LEU A 430 -17.42 -71.16 1.95
CA LEU A 430 -16.47 -72.09 1.32
C LEU A 430 -16.51 -72.33 -0.20
N MET A 431 -15.36 -72.11 -0.85
CA MET A 431 -14.59 -73.19 -1.52
C MET A 431 -13.07 -72.93 -1.35
N ALA A 432 -12.25 -73.99 -1.39
CA ALA A 432 -10.79 -73.99 -1.19
C ALA A 432 -10.07 -74.79 -2.31
N ILE A 433 -8.79 -75.17 -2.10
CA ILE A 433 -7.85 -75.91 -3.00
C ILE A 433 -6.93 -74.95 -3.83
N ASP A 434 -5.59 -75.04 -3.81
CA ASP A 434 -4.68 -75.83 -2.95
C ASP A 434 -3.25 -75.25 -2.81
N TRP A 435 -2.38 -75.94 -2.05
CA TRP A 435 -1.02 -75.55 -1.64
C TRP A 435 0.15 -75.93 -2.57
N ILE A 436 1.29 -75.24 -2.39
CA ILE A 436 2.73 -75.68 -2.39
C ILE A 436 3.56 -74.36 -2.31
N ASP A 437 4.16 -73.97 -1.18
CA ASP A 437 5.34 -74.48 -0.47
C ASP A 437 6.69 -74.37 -1.21
N SER A 438 7.54 -73.44 -0.72
CA SER A 438 9.01 -73.54 -0.71
C SER A 438 9.57 -72.55 0.31
N SER A 439 10.35 -73.04 1.28
CA SER A 439 10.94 -72.26 2.39
C SER A 439 12.48 -72.06 2.22
N PRO A 440 13.19 -71.30 3.07
CA PRO A 440 14.41 -70.56 2.68
C PRO A 440 15.72 -71.14 3.23
N PRO A 441 16.88 -70.46 3.01
CA PRO A 441 18.07 -70.61 3.84
C PRO A 441 18.34 -69.41 4.77
N ARG A 442 18.84 -69.71 5.98
CA ARG A 442 19.63 -68.81 6.87
C ARG A 442 21.12 -68.87 6.44
N VAL A 443 22.18 -68.27 7.00
CA VAL A 443 22.61 -67.73 8.33
C VAL A 443 23.69 -66.64 7.98
N SER A 444 24.04 -65.59 8.74
CA SER A 444 24.84 -65.60 9.99
C SER A 444 25.12 -64.20 10.59
N ASP A 445 25.46 -64.16 11.89
CA ASP A 445 25.80 -62.96 12.68
C ASP A 445 27.11 -62.24 12.29
N SER A 446 27.22 -60.94 12.62
CA SER A 446 28.22 -60.43 13.60
C SER A 446 28.13 -58.91 13.91
N SER A 447 28.09 -58.59 15.21
CA SER A 447 28.58 -57.39 15.94
C SER A 447 28.71 -55.99 15.29
N HIS A 448 28.13 -55.00 15.99
CA HIS A 448 28.51 -53.56 16.05
C HIS A 448 30.02 -53.30 16.30
N PRO A 449 30.59 -52.07 16.09
CA PRO A 449 29.91 -50.75 16.10
C PRO A 449 30.34 -49.67 15.07
N ILE A 450 29.55 -48.59 15.07
CA ILE A 450 29.82 -47.17 14.68
C ILE A 450 31.07 -46.90 13.83
N LEU A 451 30.84 -46.48 12.58
CA LEU A 451 31.63 -45.44 11.90
C LEU A 451 30.83 -44.84 10.73
N VAL A 452 30.95 -43.54 10.51
CA VAL A 452 30.43 -42.84 9.32
C VAL A 452 31.55 -42.72 8.29
N PRO A 453 31.32 -43.15 7.04
CA PRO A 453 31.97 -42.58 5.88
C PRO A 453 30.96 -41.98 4.88
N SER A 454 31.48 -41.16 3.97
CA SER A 454 30.78 -40.65 2.80
C SER A 454 30.46 -41.75 1.78
N ASP A 455 29.34 -41.62 1.08
CA ASP A 455 29.25 -41.83 -0.37
C ASP A 455 27.94 -41.23 -0.91
N PHE A 456 28.04 -40.24 -1.81
CA PHE A 456 26.90 -39.73 -2.59
C PHE A 456 27.37 -39.11 -3.93
N VAL A 457 28.14 -39.89 -4.69
CA VAL A 457 28.53 -39.56 -6.08
C VAL A 457 28.36 -40.79 -7.00
N ASP A 458 27.17 -41.40 -7.01
CA ASP A 458 26.58 -41.93 -8.25
C ASP A 458 25.09 -42.29 -8.08
N SER A 459 24.20 -41.58 -8.76
CA SER A 459 22.86 -42.10 -9.10
C SER A 459 22.28 -41.36 -10.31
N ARG A 460 22.72 -41.75 -11.51
CA ARG A 460 22.15 -41.30 -12.79
C ARG A 460 20.66 -41.67 -12.92
N ALA A 461 19.77 -40.77 -12.53
CA ALA A 461 18.36 -40.81 -12.90
C ALA A 461 18.15 -39.96 -14.16
N ALA A 462 17.90 -40.61 -15.31
CA ALA A 462 17.54 -39.90 -16.52
C ALA A 462 16.07 -39.44 -16.45
N TYR A 463 15.84 -38.12 -16.46
CA TYR A 463 14.50 -37.54 -16.33
C TYR A 463 13.59 -37.94 -17.51
N SER A 464 12.39 -38.43 -17.21
CA SER A 464 11.48 -39.04 -18.19
C SER A 464 10.37 -38.09 -18.68
N PHE A 465 10.74 -36.89 -19.11
CA PHE A 465 9.83 -35.96 -19.79
C PHE A 465 9.55 -36.41 -21.23
N SER A 466 8.37 -36.08 -21.77
CA SER A 466 8.20 -36.04 -23.23
C SER A 466 8.94 -34.84 -23.83
N ALA A 467 9.25 -34.89 -25.13
CA ALA A 467 9.91 -33.78 -25.83
C ALA A 467 9.07 -32.49 -25.81
N ASP A 468 7.74 -32.61 -25.84
CA ASP A 468 6.80 -31.48 -25.77
C ASP A 468 6.74 -30.87 -24.35
N GLU A 469 6.90 -31.68 -23.30
CA GLU A 469 7.03 -31.21 -21.92
C GLU A 469 8.38 -30.53 -21.69
N LEU A 470 9.49 -31.10 -22.18
CA LEU A 470 10.81 -30.45 -22.15
C LEU A 470 10.80 -29.12 -22.89
N SER A 471 10.23 -29.06 -24.09
CA SER A 471 10.12 -27.80 -24.83
C SER A 471 9.22 -26.79 -24.12
N HIS A 472 8.13 -27.23 -23.50
CA HIS A 472 7.26 -26.35 -22.72
C HIS A 472 7.95 -25.81 -21.46
N LEU A 473 8.67 -26.65 -20.72
CA LEU A 473 9.49 -26.26 -19.57
C LEU A 473 10.59 -25.28 -20.00
N GLN A 474 11.30 -25.55 -21.10
CA GLN A 474 12.29 -24.62 -21.66
C GLN A 474 11.67 -23.28 -22.09
N GLN A 475 10.46 -23.27 -22.66
CA GLN A 475 9.75 -22.02 -22.99
C GLN A 475 9.35 -21.22 -21.75
N ILE A 476 8.94 -21.91 -20.67
CA ILE A 476 8.63 -21.28 -19.37
C ILE A 476 9.91 -20.75 -18.73
N THR A 477 10.97 -21.55 -18.64
CA THR A 477 12.28 -21.15 -18.10
C THR A 477 12.86 -19.98 -18.88
N ALA A 478 12.83 -19.97 -20.22
CA ALA A 478 13.29 -18.83 -21.02
C ALA A 478 12.42 -17.56 -20.84
N HIS A 479 11.12 -17.70 -20.58
CA HIS A 479 10.25 -16.58 -20.19
C HIS A 479 10.62 -16.03 -18.79
N MET A 480 11.11 -16.90 -17.90
CA MET A 480 11.50 -16.59 -16.52
C MET A 480 12.94 -16.06 -16.38
N GLU A 481 13.89 -16.55 -17.17
CA GLU A 481 15.24 -15.98 -17.34
C GLU A 481 15.15 -14.55 -17.89
N GLY A 482 14.11 -14.24 -18.65
CA GLY A 482 13.73 -12.88 -19.05
C GLY A 482 13.31 -11.95 -17.90
N LEU A 483 12.95 -12.46 -16.71
CA LEU A 483 12.72 -11.66 -15.48
C LEU A 483 14.00 -11.49 -14.66
N ASP A 484 14.82 -12.54 -14.63
CA ASP A 484 16.07 -12.57 -13.86
C ASP A 484 17.16 -11.68 -14.48
N SER A 485 17.23 -11.64 -15.82
CA SER A 485 18.16 -10.78 -16.57
C SER A 485 17.73 -9.31 -16.68
N SER A 486 16.46 -9.00 -16.38
CA SER A 486 15.85 -7.68 -16.62
C SER A 486 15.50 -6.91 -15.35
N THR A 487 15.36 -7.59 -14.22
CA THR A 487 15.38 -6.93 -12.90
C THR A 487 16.81 -6.53 -12.51
N ALA A 488 16.97 -5.69 -11.47
CA ALA A 488 18.28 -5.24 -10.99
C ALA A 488 19.14 -6.36 -10.31
N CYS A 489 18.78 -7.63 -10.52
CA CYS A 489 19.44 -8.81 -9.95
C CYS A 489 20.63 -9.33 -10.78
N ALA A 490 21.01 -8.68 -11.89
CA ALA A 490 22.14 -9.09 -12.73
C ALA A 490 23.53 -9.15 -12.03
N ASN A 491 23.65 -8.66 -10.78
CA ASN A 491 24.83 -8.79 -9.92
C ASN A 491 24.65 -9.80 -8.77
N VAL A 492 23.48 -10.43 -8.62
CA VAL A 492 23.25 -11.59 -7.76
C VAL A 492 23.60 -12.84 -8.58
N ALA A 493 24.23 -13.83 -7.96
CA ALA A 493 24.51 -15.08 -8.65
C ALA A 493 23.19 -15.74 -9.12
N PRO A 494 23.10 -16.24 -10.37
CA PRO A 494 21.96 -17.06 -10.78
C PRO A 494 21.79 -18.24 -9.82
N PHE A 495 20.55 -18.63 -9.57
CA PHE A 495 20.32 -19.97 -9.05
C PHE A 495 20.77 -20.95 -10.14
N GLU A 496 21.67 -21.90 -9.85
CA GLU A 496 22.29 -22.73 -10.90
C GLU A 496 21.29 -23.72 -11.51
N LEU A 497 20.57 -23.27 -12.53
CA LEU A 497 19.73 -24.05 -13.44
C LEU A 497 20.51 -25.06 -14.31
N GLY A 498 21.83 -25.20 -14.08
CA GLY A 498 22.77 -25.97 -14.90
C GLY A 498 22.45 -27.46 -15.04
N ASP A 499 21.71 -28.04 -14.09
CA ASP A 499 21.32 -29.46 -14.11
C ASP A 499 20.42 -29.85 -15.30
N PHE A 500 19.79 -28.89 -15.98
CA PHE A 500 19.09 -29.15 -17.26
C PHE A 500 20.02 -29.16 -18.49
N GLY A 501 21.24 -28.64 -18.40
CA GLY A 501 22.16 -28.48 -19.53
C GLY A 501 22.97 -29.73 -19.89
N MET A 502 23.19 -30.65 -18.94
CA MET A 502 24.14 -31.77 -19.07
C MET A 502 23.65 -32.98 -19.90
N LEU A 503 22.72 -32.79 -20.84
CA LEU A 503 22.13 -33.87 -21.65
C LEU A 503 22.42 -33.81 -23.17
N THR A 504 22.99 -32.72 -23.70
CA THR A 504 23.15 -32.56 -25.17
C THR A 504 24.51 -31.99 -25.61
N GLU A 505 25.63 -32.57 -25.18
CA GLU A 505 26.88 -32.45 -25.95
C GLU A 505 27.85 -33.63 -25.73
N GLN A 506 27.85 -34.56 -26.68
CA GLN A 506 28.98 -35.45 -26.95
C GLN A 506 29.26 -35.45 -28.46
N THR A 507 30.53 -35.65 -28.81
CA THR A 507 31.09 -35.64 -30.18
C THR A 507 31.08 -34.28 -30.91
N PHE A 508 32.18 -33.53 -30.79
CA PHE A 508 33.13 -33.41 -31.91
C PHE A 508 34.51 -32.92 -31.43
N GLU A 509 35.59 -33.66 -31.74
CA GLU A 509 36.98 -33.22 -31.51
C GLU A 509 37.45 -32.35 -32.69
N GLY A 510 38.24 -31.28 -32.44
CA GLY A 510 38.45 -30.25 -33.48
C GLY A 510 39.61 -29.23 -33.36
N SER A 511 40.70 -29.54 -32.65
CA SER A 511 42.06 -28.97 -32.84
C SER A 511 42.26 -27.47 -33.19
N ARG A 512 42.80 -26.65 -32.25
CA ARG A 512 44.12 -25.94 -32.42
C ARG A 512 44.55 -25.00 -31.28
N GLU A 513 45.60 -25.43 -30.58
CA GLU A 513 46.85 -24.73 -30.23
C GLU A 513 47.04 -23.23 -30.62
N LEU A 514 47.47 -22.37 -29.66
CA LEU A 514 48.87 -21.87 -29.51
C LEU A 514 49.05 -20.74 -28.45
N GLY A 515 50.20 -20.71 -27.75
CA GLY A 515 50.69 -19.59 -26.89
C GLY A 515 50.25 -19.66 -25.41
N HIS A 516 51.05 -19.92 -24.37
CA HIS A 516 52.47 -19.61 -24.05
C HIS A 516 52.80 -18.11 -24.11
N GLN A 517 53.37 -17.43 -23.09
CA GLN A 517 53.99 -17.77 -21.77
C GLN A 517 53.75 -16.58 -20.79
N ALA A 518 54.10 -16.54 -19.49
CA ALA A 518 55.16 -17.24 -18.73
C ALA A 518 54.83 -17.43 -17.23
N GLU A 519 55.61 -18.29 -16.58
CA GLU A 519 55.66 -18.56 -15.12
C GLU A 519 56.87 -17.78 -14.49
N SER A 520 57.33 -17.91 -13.22
CA SER A 520 57.08 -18.79 -12.06
C SER A 520 57.68 -18.18 -10.76
N ASN A 521 57.51 -18.89 -9.61
CA ASN A 521 58.16 -18.72 -8.28
C ASN A 521 57.49 -17.70 -7.32
N GLY A 522 57.01 -18.03 -6.11
CA GLY A 522 57.07 -19.29 -5.31
C GLY A 522 58.25 -19.30 -4.31
N TRP A 523 58.15 -19.69 -3.03
CA TRP A 523 57.09 -20.32 -2.19
C TRP A 523 57.20 -19.73 -0.73
N ASN A 524 56.64 -20.20 0.40
CA ASN A 524 55.85 -21.38 0.81
C ASN A 524 55.11 -21.12 2.18
N GLU A 525 54.58 -22.19 2.82
CA GLU A 525 54.27 -22.38 4.26
C GLU A 525 52.89 -21.94 4.85
N ASN A 526 51.89 -22.79 4.58
CA ASN A 526 51.09 -23.54 5.57
C ASN A 526 49.97 -22.90 6.45
N LEU A 527 48.73 -23.27 6.06
CA LEU A 527 47.65 -23.89 6.89
C LEU A 527 46.64 -23.05 7.71
N ARG A 528 45.56 -22.63 7.00
CA ARG A 528 44.10 -22.89 7.26
C ARG A 528 43.43 -22.49 8.61
N PRO A 529 42.08 -22.37 8.68
CA PRO A 529 41.07 -22.36 7.61
C PRO A 529 40.32 -21.01 7.49
N GLY A 530 39.86 -20.65 6.28
CA GLY A 530 39.05 -19.45 6.03
C GLY A 530 37.62 -19.77 5.60
N SER A 531 36.68 -18.86 5.89
CA SER A 531 35.30 -18.89 5.36
C SER A 531 35.28 -18.79 3.83
N PRO A 532 34.32 -19.43 3.12
CA PRO A 532 34.19 -19.31 1.67
C PRO A 532 33.62 -17.96 1.20
N PHE A 533 33.06 -17.15 2.10
CA PHE A 533 32.53 -15.82 1.77
C PHE A 533 33.58 -14.72 1.98
N TRP A 534 33.46 -13.65 1.18
CA TRP A 534 34.39 -12.51 1.04
C TRP A 534 35.71 -12.91 0.33
N SER A 535 36.10 -12.31 -0.80
CA SER A 535 35.86 -10.93 -1.22
C SER A 535 36.11 -10.66 -2.71
N ARG A 536 35.11 -10.10 -3.41
CA ARG A 536 35.23 -9.05 -4.46
C ARG A 536 33.83 -8.75 -5.01
N LEU A 537 33.18 -7.71 -4.49
CA LEU A 537 31.88 -7.24 -5.01
C LEU A 537 32.07 -6.58 -6.39
N PRO A 538 31.37 -7.02 -7.44
CA PRO A 538 31.31 -6.29 -8.70
C PRO A 538 30.53 -4.99 -8.51
N THR A 539 31.08 -3.86 -8.98
CA THR A 539 30.39 -2.57 -8.97
C THR A 539 29.09 -2.68 -9.78
N ALA A 540 27.96 -2.21 -9.23
CA ALA A 540 26.71 -2.15 -9.98
C ALA A 540 26.87 -1.24 -11.22
N PRO A 541 26.35 -1.62 -12.39
CA PRO A 541 26.58 -0.89 -13.63
C PRO A 541 25.96 0.52 -13.59
N SER A 542 26.81 1.53 -13.80
CA SER A 542 26.42 2.93 -13.81
C SER A 542 25.71 3.33 -15.11
N GLY A 543 24.48 3.83 -14.99
CA GLY A 543 23.96 4.87 -15.89
C GLY A 543 22.75 4.50 -16.75
N GLY A 544 21.59 5.04 -16.38
CA GLY A 544 20.53 5.33 -17.35
C GLY A 544 20.93 6.51 -18.25
N ARG A 545 21.64 6.22 -19.35
CA ARG A 545 21.82 7.06 -20.55
C ARG A 545 22.06 6.09 -21.75
N MET A 546 21.69 6.39 -22.99
CA MET A 546 21.44 7.69 -23.63
C MET A 546 20.29 7.62 -24.66
N LEU A 547 19.47 8.67 -24.68
CA LEU A 547 19.54 9.60 -25.81
C LEU A 547 19.89 11.00 -25.24
N ALA A 548 20.86 11.75 -25.75
CA ALA A 548 21.67 11.55 -26.95
C ALA A 548 23.17 11.82 -26.70
N ALA A 549 24.01 11.16 -27.50
CA ALA A 549 25.37 11.63 -27.80
C ALA A 549 25.75 11.19 -29.24
N VAL A 550 25.32 11.97 -30.22
CA VAL A 550 26.04 12.10 -31.50
C VAL A 550 26.89 13.36 -31.38
N GLY A 551 28.14 13.32 -31.85
CA GLY A 551 29.21 14.21 -31.41
C GLY A 551 29.06 15.70 -31.75
N GLU A 552 29.86 16.52 -31.08
CA GLU A 552 29.93 17.97 -31.31
C GLU A 552 30.41 18.32 -32.72
N GLN A 553 29.53 18.85 -33.56
CA GLN A 553 29.92 19.60 -34.77
C GLN A 553 28.91 20.72 -35.10
N HIS A 554 29.07 21.84 -34.36
CA HIS A 554 28.68 23.21 -34.75
C HIS A 554 27.36 23.41 -35.54
N CYS A 555 26.28 23.76 -34.84
CA CYS A 555 25.48 24.96 -35.15
C CYS A 555 24.46 25.29 -34.05
N ALA A 556 23.93 26.52 -34.04
CA ALA A 556 23.23 27.09 -32.89
C ALA A 556 21.73 27.37 -33.13
N ARG A 557 20.88 26.92 -32.19
CA ARG A 557 19.77 27.67 -31.55
C ARG A 557 19.13 26.80 -30.46
N GLY A 558 18.59 27.44 -29.42
CA GLY A 558 18.12 26.75 -28.20
C GLY A 558 16.63 26.42 -28.15
N THR A 559 16.25 25.61 -27.17
CA THR A 559 14.85 25.36 -26.76
C THR A 559 14.82 25.01 -25.26
N GLU A 560 13.63 24.94 -24.67
CA GLU A 560 13.42 25.02 -23.22
C GLU A 560 13.49 23.67 -22.49
N LEU A 561 13.67 23.71 -21.16
CA LEU A 561 13.47 22.54 -20.28
C LEU A 561 11.98 22.17 -20.21
N PRO A 562 11.62 20.88 -20.06
CA PRO A 562 10.23 20.49 -19.88
C PRO A 562 9.60 21.16 -18.66
N ILE A 563 8.54 21.93 -18.90
CA ILE A 563 7.62 22.39 -17.85
C ILE A 563 6.84 21.15 -17.37
N PRO A 564 6.54 20.98 -16.07
CA PRO A 564 5.67 19.91 -15.60
C PRO A 564 4.35 19.93 -16.39
N LEU A 565 4.09 18.84 -17.12
CA LEU A 565 3.13 18.77 -18.24
C LEU A 565 1.69 19.20 -17.89
N TYR A 566 1.32 19.16 -16.61
CA TYR A 566 -0.02 19.43 -16.13
C TYR A 566 -0.05 20.46 -14.99
N ARG A 567 0.36 21.71 -15.25
CA ARG A 567 0.31 22.79 -14.24
C ARG A 567 -1.00 23.57 -14.29
N ILE A 568 -1.87 23.39 -13.28
CA ILE A 568 -3.12 24.17 -13.17
C ILE A 568 -2.84 25.62 -12.77
N SER A 569 -3.39 26.57 -13.54
CA SER A 569 -3.39 28.01 -13.23
C SER A 569 -4.51 28.36 -12.24
N GLU A 570 -4.45 29.54 -11.60
CA GLU A 570 -5.56 30.02 -10.77
C GLU A 570 -6.84 30.27 -11.60
N GLU A 571 -6.68 30.77 -12.82
CA GLU A 571 -7.78 30.92 -13.79
C GLU A 571 -8.44 29.57 -14.11
N ARG A 572 -7.65 28.52 -14.38
CA ARG A 572 -8.19 27.17 -14.63
C ARG A 572 -8.82 26.56 -13.38
N ARG A 573 -8.29 26.84 -12.19
CA ARG A 573 -8.92 26.45 -10.91
C ARG A 573 -10.29 27.11 -10.75
N LEU A 574 -10.41 28.41 -11.00
CA LEU A 574 -11.67 29.15 -10.96
C LEU A 574 -12.66 28.64 -12.02
N HIS A 575 -12.17 28.29 -13.22
CA HIS A 575 -13.00 27.66 -14.25
C HIS A 575 -13.53 26.28 -13.82
N ILE A 576 -12.72 25.45 -13.17
CA ILE A 576 -13.16 24.17 -12.57
C ILE A 576 -14.23 24.42 -11.48
N GLU A 577 -14.06 25.42 -10.61
CA GLU A 577 -15.06 25.77 -9.60
C GLU A 577 -16.36 26.32 -10.21
N ASN A 578 -16.29 27.02 -11.35
CA ASN A 578 -17.47 27.45 -12.11
C ASN A 578 -18.20 26.27 -12.76
N LEU A 579 -17.48 25.32 -13.37
CA LEU A 579 -18.05 24.08 -13.93
C LEU A 579 -18.71 23.23 -12.84
N LEU A 580 -18.11 23.10 -11.65
CA LEU A 580 -18.76 22.48 -10.49
C LEU A 580 -20.00 23.25 -10.03
N GLY A 581 -20.05 24.56 -10.28
CA GLY A 581 -21.20 25.43 -10.06
C GLY A 581 -22.45 24.99 -10.81
N GLU A 582 -22.31 24.49 -12.05
CA GLU A 582 -23.41 24.02 -12.90
C GLU A 582 -24.08 22.73 -12.39
N PHE A 583 -23.44 22.01 -11.46
CA PHE A 583 -23.92 20.72 -10.94
C PHE A 583 -24.23 20.75 -9.43
N ARG A 584 -24.37 21.94 -8.84
CA ARG A 584 -24.71 22.13 -7.40
C ARG A 584 -26.02 21.47 -6.96
N ASP A 585 -26.99 21.33 -7.86
CA ASP A 585 -28.26 20.63 -7.57
C ASP A 585 -28.11 19.10 -7.52
N VAL A 586 -26.94 18.56 -7.90
CA VAL A 586 -26.65 17.12 -8.00
C VAL A 586 -25.52 16.69 -7.05
N ILE A 587 -24.59 17.61 -6.72
CA ILE A 587 -23.44 17.36 -5.85
C ILE A 587 -23.68 18.01 -4.48
N SER A 588 -23.90 17.20 -3.45
CA SER A 588 -24.20 17.68 -2.09
C SER A 588 -23.10 18.55 -1.48
N GLU A 589 -21.83 18.20 -1.73
CA GLU A 589 -20.66 18.96 -1.30
C GLU A 589 -19.61 19.02 -2.45
N PRO A 590 -19.55 20.11 -3.22
CA PRO A 590 -18.59 20.21 -4.32
C PRO A 590 -17.14 20.32 -3.81
N PRO A 591 -16.18 19.61 -4.42
CA PRO A 591 -14.78 19.67 -4.03
C PRO A 591 -14.14 21.03 -4.40
N SER A 592 -13.86 21.87 -3.40
CA SER A 592 -12.96 23.03 -3.56
C SER A 592 -11.55 22.65 -3.10
N PHE A 593 -10.59 22.84 -4.00
CA PHE A 593 -9.20 22.43 -3.85
C PHE A 593 -8.26 23.47 -4.46
N SER A 594 -7.06 23.60 -3.90
CA SER A 594 -6.04 24.53 -4.42
C SER A 594 -5.56 24.12 -5.82
N ARG A 595 -4.97 25.05 -6.59
CA ARG A 595 -4.36 24.74 -7.90
C ARG A 595 -3.28 23.67 -7.80
N HIS A 596 -2.59 23.62 -6.66
CA HIS A 596 -1.50 22.67 -6.38
C HIS A 596 -2.04 21.28 -6.06
N THR A 597 -3.21 21.22 -5.41
CA THR A 597 -3.97 19.98 -5.17
C THR A 597 -4.48 19.39 -6.50
N TRP A 598 -5.13 20.20 -7.35
CA TRP A 598 -5.53 19.76 -8.69
C TRP A 598 -4.34 19.34 -9.55
N THR A 599 -3.24 20.12 -9.53
CA THR A 599 -1.98 19.78 -10.21
C THR A 599 -1.48 18.41 -9.75
N ARG A 600 -1.24 18.19 -8.45
CA ARG A 600 -0.60 16.94 -7.98
C ARG A 600 -1.43 15.69 -8.25
N TYR A 601 -2.76 15.77 -8.17
CA TYR A 601 -3.64 14.64 -8.51
C TYR A 601 -3.62 14.35 -10.01
N LEU A 602 -3.80 15.36 -10.85
CA LEU A 602 -3.88 15.14 -12.30
C LEU A 602 -2.52 14.73 -12.87
N THR A 603 -1.42 15.32 -12.40
CA THR A 603 -0.05 14.83 -12.62
C THR A 603 0.10 13.35 -12.21
N SER A 604 -0.36 12.96 -11.02
CA SER A 604 -0.34 11.56 -10.56
C SER A 604 -1.15 10.59 -11.43
N PHE A 605 -2.21 11.05 -12.09
CA PHE A 605 -2.96 10.22 -13.02
C PHE A 605 -2.14 9.88 -14.26
N TRP A 606 -1.42 10.87 -14.82
CA TRP A 606 -0.55 10.71 -15.98
C TRP A 606 0.72 9.92 -15.68
N GLU A 607 1.31 10.12 -14.50
CA GLU A 607 2.50 9.39 -14.03
C GLU A 607 2.15 7.96 -13.58
N GLY A 608 1.00 7.77 -12.93
CA GLY A 608 0.70 6.57 -12.16
C GLY A 608 -0.31 5.61 -12.80
N PHE A 609 -1.43 6.09 -13.33
CA PHE A 609 -2.48 5.22 -13.86
C PHE A 609 -2.34 5.02 -15.37
N GLN A 610 -2.08 6.10 -16.10
CA GLN A 610 -1.99 6.11 -17.56
C GLN A 610 -0.96 5.12 -18.15
N PRO A 611 0.23 4.87 -17.56
CA PRO A 611 1.18 3.91 -18.13
C PRO A 611 0.69 2.45 -18.09
N HIS A 612 -0.15 2.10 -17.10
CA HIS A 612 -0.78 0.78 -17.01
C HIS A 612 -2.06 0.67 -17.85
N MET A 613 -2.66 1.81 -18.22
CA MET A 613 -3.89 1.92 -19.00
C MET A 613 -3.77 3.05 -20.04
N PRO A 614 -2.98 2.89 -21.11
CA PRO A 614 -2.71 3.97 -22.06
C PRO A 614 -3.86 4.13 -23.07
N PHE A 615 -4.87 4.93 -22.72
CA PHE A 615 -6.03 5.25 -23.58
C PHE A 615 -6.14 6.73 -24.00
N ILE A 616 -5.10 7.52 -23.76
CA ILE A 616 -5.03 8.95 -24.10
C ILE A 616 -3.65 9.22 -24.67
N HIS A 617 -3.59 9.71 -25.91
CA HIS A 617 -2.36 10.05 -26.61
C HIS A 617 -1.81 11.39 -26.11
N ILE A 618 -0.94 11.35 -25.09
CA ILE A 618 -0.38 12.53 -24.41
C ILE A 618 0.17 13.59 -25.41
N PRO A 619 0.93 13.24 -26.47
CA PRO A 619 1.53 14.23 -27.38
C PRO A 619 0.54 15.10 -28.17
N THR A 620 -0.71 14.67 -28.35
CA THR A 620 -1.75 15.43 -29.08
C THR A 620 -2.92 15.88 -28.20
N THR A 621 -2.91 15.56 -26.90
CA THR A 621 -4.05 15.85 -26.01
C THR A 621 -3.96 17.28 -25.47
N ASN A 622 -4.89 18.16 -25.87
CA ASN A 622 -5.05 19.43 -25.18
C ASN A 622 -5.73 19.20 -23.82
N PHE A 623 -4.94 19.22 -22.77
CA PHE A 623 -5.40 19.08 -21.38
C PHE A 623 -6.34 20.19 -20.90
N GLN A 624 -6.47 21.30 -21.63
CA GLN A 624 -7.46 22.34 -21.35
C GLN A 624 -8.87 21.96 -21.85
N ASP A 625 -9.02 20.95 -22.70
CA ASP A 625 -10.32 20.54 -23.26
C ASP A 625 -10.94 19.35 -22.51
N LEU A 626 -10.31 18.92 -21.40
CA LEU A 626 -10.87 17.91 -20.50
C LEU A 626 -12.18 18.39 -19.87
N SER A 627 -13.19 17.52 -19.93
CA SER A 627 -14.50 17.72 -19.30
C SER A 627 -14.41 17.63 -17.77
N ILE A 628 -15.40 18.19 -17.06
CA ILE A 628 -15.39 18.20 -15.58
C ILE A 628 -15.49 16.79 -14.98
N GLU A 629 -16.20 15.87 -15.63
CA GLU A 629 -16.25 14.47 -15.26
C GLU A 629 -14.91 13.74 -15.45
N GLU A 630 -14.13 14.08 -16.48
CA GLU A 630 -12.76 13.55 -16.66
C GLU A 630 -11.81 14.14 -15.61
N ILE A 631 -11.87 15.45 -15.38
CA ILE A 631 -11.07 16.13 -14.34
C ILE A 631 -11.33 15.50 -12.97
N LEU A 632 -12.59 15.23 -12.60
CA LEU A 632 -12.94 14.58 -11.34
C LEU A 632 -12.52 13.12 -11.29
N ALA A 633 -12.72 12.35 -12.36
CA ALA A 633 -12.35 10.94 -12.43
C ALA A 633 -10.82 10.73 -12.37
N PHE A 634 -10.08 11.49 -13.17
CA PHE A 634 -8.63 11.45 -13.21
C PHE A 634 -8.03 11.96 -11.89
N ALA A 635 -8.61 13.00 -11.28
CA ALA A 635 -8.17 13.47 -9.97
C ALA A 635 -8.49 12.47 -8.84
N ALA A 636 -9.64 11.79 -8.86
CA ALA A 636 -9.96 10.74 -7.89
C ALA A 636 -8.91 9.63 -7.92
N MET A 637 -8.67 9.07 -9.11
CA MET A 637 -7.63 8.07 -9.33
C MET A 637 -6.23 8.60 -8.97
N GLY A 638 -5.88 9.82 -9.37
CA GLY A 638 -4.60 10.44 -9.08
C GLY A 638 -4.35 10.71 -7.59
N SER A 639 -5.41 10.93 -6.80
CA SER A 639 -5.29 11.07 -5.34
C SER A 639 -4.85 9.76 -4.65
N GLN A 640 -5.18 8.60 -5.24
CA GLN A 640 -4.70 7.29 -4.80
C GLN A 640 -3.17 7.20 -4.85
N TYR A 641 -2.58 7.67 -5.95
CA TYR A 641 -1.13 7.73 -6.18
C TYR A 641 -0.44 8.84 -5.37
N ARG A 642 -1.18 9.55 -4.50
CA ARG A 642 -0.65 10.44 -3.45
C ARG A 642 -1.14 10.04 -2.04
N PHE A 643 -1.79 8.88 -1.89
CA PHE A 643 -2.31 8.34 -0.61
C PHE A 643 -3.39 9.22 0.06
N GLU A 644 -4.12 10.03 -0.71
CA GLU A 644 -5.11 11.00 -0.21
C GLU A 644 -6.56 10.49 -0.33
N HIS A 645 -6.82 9.23 0.07
CA HIS A 645 -8.08 8.50 -0.14
C HIS A 645 -9.35 9.31 0.22
N HIS A 646 -9.36 10.05 1.34
CA HIS A 646 -10.51 10.89 1.73
C HIS A 646 -10.88 11.96 0.67
N ASN A 647 -9.89 12.53 -0.02
CA ASN A 647 -10.15 13.46 -1.11
C ASN A 647 -10.54 12.71 -2.40
N GLY A 648 -10.01 11.51 -2.60
CA GLY A 648 -10.41 10.57 -3.65
C GLY A 648 -11.89 10.20 -3.59
N ASP A 649 -12.41 9.84 -2.41
CA ASP A 649 -13.83 9.53 -2.20
C ASP A 649 -14.74 10.70 -2.58
N ARG A 650 -14.37 11.92 -2.15
CA ARG A 650 -15.12 13.15 -2.46
C ARG A 650 -15.11 13.45 -3.96
N LEU A 651 -13.97 13.25 -4.63
CA LEU A 651 -13.83 13.36 -6.09
C LEU A 651 -14.63 12.27 -6.82
N PHE A 652 -14.60 11.03 -6.33
CA PHE A 652 -15.36 9.91 -6.88
C PHE A 652 -16.86 10.16 -6.80
N HIS A 653 -17.38 10.54 -5.63
CA HIS A 653 -18.80 10.83 -5.45
C HIS A 653 -19.27 12.01 -6.31
N ALA A 654 -18.50 13.09 -6.40
CA ALA A 654 -18.79 14.21 -7.28
C ALA A 654 -18.76 13.82 -8.77
N GLY A 655 -17.70 13.13 -9.22
CA GLY A 655 -17.55 12.68 -10.61
C GLY A 655 -18.67 11.72 -11.03
N LYS A 656 -18.99 10.75 -10.18
CA LYS A 656 -20.10 9.81 -10.38
C LYS A 656 -21.46 10.51 -10.46
N ALA A 657 -21.69 11.55 -9.63
CA ALA A 657 -22.92 12.34 -9.68
C ALA A 657 -23.08 13.08 -11.03
N ILE A 658 -22.00 13.72 -11.53
CA ILE A 658 -22.01 14.36 -12.85
C ILE A 658 -22.22 13.34 -13.97
N VAL A 659 -21.49 12.21 -13.95
CA VAL A 659 -21.63 11.14 -14.97
C VAL A 659 -23.07 10.61 -15.04
N LEU A 660 -23.72 10.38 -13.89
CA LEU A 660 -25.11 9.92 -13.83
C LEU A 660 -26.09 10.95 -14.40
N GLU A 661 -25.94 12.23 -14.07
CA GLU A 661 -26.78 13.30 -14.61
C GLU A 661 -26.55 13.52 -16.12
N LYS A 662 -25.29 13.48 -16.59
CA LYS A 662 -24.99 13.57 -18.02
C LYS A 662 -25.52 12.37 -18.79
N MET A 663 -25.39 11.15 -18.27
CA MET A 663 -26.04 9.96 -18.85
C MET A 663 -27.57 10.11 -18.90
N LYS A 664 -28.20 10.63 -17.84
CA LYS A 664 -29.64 10.94 -17.83
C LYS A 664 -30.02 11.98 -18.90
N ARG A 665 -29.18 13.00 -19.17
CA ARG A 665 -29.38 13.95 -20.28
C ARG A 665 -29.26 13.27 -21.65
N VAL A 666 -28.26 12.41 -21.85
CA VAL A 666 -28.10 11.61 -23.09
C VAL A 666 -29.34 10.73 -23.36
N LYS A 667 -29.88 10.07 -22.32
CA LYS A 667 -31.13 9.26 -22.43
C LYS A 667 -32.40 10.10 -22.59
N GLY A 668 -32.38 11.36 -22.13
CA GLY A 668 -33.48 12.30 -22.25
C GLY A 668 -33.61 12.93 -23.65
N SER A 669 -32.56 12.90 -24.45
CA SER A 669 -32.58 13.39 -25.84
C SER A 669 -33.55 12.57 -26.71
N SER A 670 -34.26 13.24 -27.61
CA SER A 670 -35.38 12.66 -28.38
C SER A 670 -34.97 11.41 -29.16
N THR A 671 -33.72 11.33 -29.63
CA THR A 671 -33.18 10.20 -30.40
C THR A 671 -33.11 8.90 -29.61
N TYR A 672 -32.95 8.93 -28.27
CA TYR A 672 -32.85 7.72 -27.44
C TYR A 672 -34.22 7.03 -27.22
N ARG A 673 -35.33 7.79 -27.28
CA ARG A 673 -36.70 7.25 -27.10
C ARG A 673 -37.12 6.30 -28.22
N ASN A 674 -36.60 6.49 -29.43
CA ASN A 674 -36.88 5.62 -30.59
C ASN A 674 -36.22 4.24 -30.45
N VAL A 675 -35.14 4.12 -29.67
CA VAL A 675 -34.40 2.86 -29.44
C VAL A 675 -35.05 2.02 -28.32
N THR A 676 -35.88 2.63 -27.47
CA THR A 676 -36.31 2.03 -26.18
C THR A 676 -37.83 1.90 -25.99
N SER A 677 -38.65 2.28 -26.98
CA SER A 677 -40.10 2.15 -26.92
C SER A 677 -40.58 0.75 -27.35
N PRO A 678 -41.20 -0.06 -26.46
CA PRO A 678 -41.79 -1.34 -26.88
C PRO A 678 -43.04 -1.09 -27.73
N ALA A 679 -43.02 -1.56 -28.98
CA ALA A 679 -44.11 -1.35 -29.94
C ALA A 679 -45.46 -1.89 -29.42
N THR A 680 -46.52 -1.08 -29.57
CA THR A 680 -47.83 -1.34 -28.97
C THR A 680 -48.48 -2.65 -29.42
N THR A 681 -49.13 -3.31 -28.46
CA THR A 681 -49.71 -4.65 -28.58
C THR A 681 -50.62 -4.85 -29.80
N ARG A 682 -50.34 -5.92 -30.57
CA ARG A 682 -51.31 -6.54 -31.49
C ARG A 682 -51.47 -8.02 -31.10
N LYS A 683 -52.72 -8.49 -31.01
CA LYS A 683 -53.06 -9.77 -30.36
C LYS A 683 -52.39 -10.99 -31.04
N PRO A 684 -51.97 -12.02 -30.28
CA PRO A 684 -51.28 -13.18 -30.83
C PRO A 684 -52.23 -14.13 -31.59
N ALA A 685 -51.79 -14.57 -32.76
CA ALA A 685 -52.24 -15.82 -33.39
C ALA A 685 -51.19 -16.92 -33.13
N THR A 686 -51.58 -18.19 -33.22
CA THR A 686 -50.88 -19.30 -32.54
C THR A 686 -49.73 -19.95 -33.32
N ARG A 687 -48.81 -20.56 -32.54
CA ARG A 687 -47.82 -21.63 -32.85
C ARG A 687 -46.37 -21.26 -33.23
N SER A 688 -45.49 -22.19 -32.81
CA SER A 688 -44.04 -22.34 -33.06
C SER A 688 -43.08 -21.44 -32.25
N SER A 689 -42.11 -22.07 -31.58
CA SER A 689 -41.29 -21.49 -30.50
C SER A 689 -39.87 -21.11 -30.92
N GLN A 690 -39.64 -20.76 -32.19
CA GLN A 690 -38.29 -20.59 -32.78
C GLN A 690 -38.00 -19.18 -33.33
N ARG A 691 -38.84 -18.17 -33.05
CA ARG A 691 -38.67 -16.81 -33.60
C ARG A 691 -38.12 -15.74 -32.65
N ILE A 692 -38.12 -15.97 -31.33
CA ILE A 692 -37.76 -14.92 -30.35
C ILE A 692 -36.30 -14.45 -30.52
N SER A 693 -35.35 -15.38 -30.68
CA SER A 693 -33.93 -15.03 -30.87
C SER A 693 -33.65 -14.27 -32.18
N ARG A 694 -34.48 -14.44 -33.23
CA ARG A 694 -34.34 -13.65 -34.48
C ARG A 694 -34.98 -12.27 -34.37
N LEU A 695 -36.04 -12.11 -33.59
CA LEU A 695 -36.70 -10.81 -33.39
C LEU A 695 -35.82 -9.84 -32.59
N LEU A 696 -35.06 -10.33 -31.59
CA LEU A 696 -34.13 -9.49 -30.83
C LEU A 696 -32.92 -9.01 -31.67
N VAL A 697 -32.48 -9.81 -32.64
CA VAL A 697 -31.40 -9.42 -33.57
C VAL A 697 -31.92 -8.44 -34.62
N HIS A 698 -33.01 -8.78 -35.33
CA HIS A 698 -33.59 -7.90 -36.35
C HIS A 698 -34.02 -6.54 -35.78
N ALA A 699 -34.56 -6.45 -34.57
CA ALA A 699 -34.93 -5.17 -33.96
C ALA A 699 -33.74 -4.21 -33.75
N ALA A 700 -32.52 -4.75 -33.60
CA ALA A 700 -31.27 -4.00 -33.46
C ALA A 700 -30.54 -3.75 -34.80
N GLU A 701 -31.07 -4.28 -35.91
CA GLU A 701 -30.57 -4.10 -37.27
C GLU A 701 -31.50 -3.20 -38.09
N GLU A 702 -32.82 -3.36 -37.97
CA GLU A 702 -33.83 -2.54 -38.68
C GLU A 702 -33.88 -1.08 -38.18
N THR A 703 -33.40 -0.78 -36.97
CA THR A 703 -33.24 0.60 -36.47
C THR A 703 -32.05 1.37 -37.05
N ARG A 704 -31.23 0.74 -37.92
CA ARG A 704 -29.97 1.32 -38.43
C ARG A 704 -30.07 2.09 -39.75
N HIS A 705 -31.26 2.18 -40.36
CA HIS A 705 -31.40 2.69 -41.74
C HIS A 705 -31.98 4.11 -41.88
N GLU A 706 -32.24 4.83 -40.79
CA GLU A 706 -32.66 6.23 -40.83
C GLU A 706 -31.48 7.19 -40.56
N THR A 707 -30.89 7.70 -41.67
CA THR A 707 -29.91 8.82 -41.75
C THR A 707 -28.58 8.67 -40.99
N ASN A 708 -27.53 8.26 -41.72
CA ASN A 708 -26.14 8.17 -41.24
C ASN A 708 -25.43 9.55 -41.14
N GLU A 709 -25.90 10.43 -40.26
CA GLU A 709 -25.07 11.50 -39.70
C GLU A 709 -25.06 11.34 -38.17
N GLU A 710 -24.04 10.64 -37.65
CA GLU A 710 -23.78 10.64 -36.21
C GLU A 710 -23.40 12.06 -35.78
N ASP A 711 -24.23 12.68 -34.94
CA ASP A 711 -23.89 13.93 -34.25
C ASP A 711 -22.50 13.81 -33.58
N PRO A 712 -21.46 14.51 -34.08
CA PRO A 712 -20.10 14.35 -33.58
C PRO A 712 -19.98 14.74 -32.11
N ASN A 713 -20.75 15.74 -31.68
CA ASN A 713 -20.79 16.22 -30.30
C ASN A 713 -21.38 15.15 -29.36
N ARG A 714 -22.40 14.41 -29.82
CA ARG A 714 -22.93 13.24 -29.08
C ARG A 714 -21.91 12.11 -29.02
N ARG A 715 -21.23 11.76 -30.12
CA ARG A 715 -20.20 10.71 -30.13
C ARG A 715 -19.06 11.05 -29.16
N GLN A 716 -18.53 12.27 -29.26
CA GLN A 716 -17.51 12.81 -28.36
C GLN A 716 -17.96 12.77 -26.89
N THR A 717 -19.19 13.20 -26.59
CA THR A 717 -19.77 13.14 -25.23
C THR A 717 -19.78 11.72 -24.67
N LEU A 718 -20.13 10.71 -25.47
CA LEU A 718 -20.10 9.31 -25.03
C LEU A 718 -18.68 8.84 -24.68
N PHE A 719 -17.65 9.27 -25.43
CA PHE A 719 -16.25 8.94 -25.12
C PHE A 719 -15.71 9.65 -23.87
N HIS A 720 -16.05 10.93 -23.63
CA HIS A 720 -15.74 11.60 -22.36
C HIS A 720 -16.37 10.85 -21.18
N LEU A 721 -17.65 10.49 -21.28
CA LEU A 721 -18.34 9.70 -20.26
C LEU A 721 -17.75 8.30 -20.08
N LEU A 722 -17.30 7.63 -21.15
CA LEU A 722 -16.64 6.32 -21.07
C LEU A 722 -15.31 6.40 -20.33
N LYS A 723 -14.45 7.37 -20.68
CA LYS A 723 -13.17 7.65 -20.02
C LYS A 723 -13.39 7.90 -18.52
N SER A 724 -14.29 8.83 -18.16
CA SER A 724 -14.63 9.11 -16.76
C SER A 724 -15.20 7.91 -16.03
N SER A 725 -16.15 7.19 -16.62
CA SER A 725 -16.80 6.04 -15.99
C SER A 725 -15.83 4.89 -15.75
N MET A 726 -14.90 4.65 -16.67
CA MET A 726 -13.87 3.62 -16.55
C MET A 726 -12.85 3.97 -15.46
N THR A 727 -12.39 5.21 -15.37
CA THR A 727 -11.47 5.62 -14.28
C THR A 727 -12.16 5.65 -12.92
N LEU A 728 -13.42 6.10 -12.81
CA LEU A 728 -14.21 6.04 -11.56
C LEU A 728 -14.49 4.59 -11.13
N LEU A 729 -14.84 3.71 -12.08
CA LEU A 729 -14.91 2.27 -11.90
C LEU A 729 -13.59 1.71 -11.36
N GLY A 730 -12.47 2.18 -11.89
CA GLY A 730 -11.13 1.73 -11.50
C GLY A 730 -10.69 2.18 -10.11
N TYR A 731 -11.14 3.34 -9.65
CA TYR A 731 -10.90 3.83 -8.29
C TYR A 731 -11.69 3.00 -7.27
N ALA A 732 -13.02 3.01 -7.38
CA ALA A 732 -13.91 2.38 -6.42
C ALA A 732 -13.79 0.84 -6.37
N ALA A 733 -13.24 0.21 -7.42
CA ALA A 733 -12.98 -1.22 -7.45
C ALA A 733 -12.04 -1.71 -6.34
N TRP A 734 -11.11 -0.88 -5.84
CA TRP A 734 -10.05 -1.32 -4.90
C TRP A 734 -10.17 -0.72 -3.50
N GLU A 735 -11.07 0.24 -3.33
CA GLU A 735 -11.42 0.88 -2.05
C GLU A 735 -12.41 0.06 -1.20
N THR A 736 -13.02 0.67 -0.17
CA THR A 736 -13.91 0.04 0.83
C THR A 736 -15.00 -0.88 0.26
N ALA A 737 -15.56 -1.77 1.09
CA ALA A 737 -16.64 -2.68 0.68
C ALA A 737 -17.89 -1.95 0.14
N GLU A 738 -18.12 -0.72 0.58
CA GLU A 738 -19.14 0.20 0.08
C GLU A 738 -18.82 0.63 -1.35
N LEU A 739 -17.58 1.04 -1.60
CA LEU A 739 -17.12 1.49 -2.91
C LEU A 739 -16.99 0.33 -3.91
N VAL A 740 -16.68 -0.90 -3.47
CA VAL A 740 -16.79 -2.09 -4.32
C VAL A 740 -18.21 -2.24 -4.87
N LYS A 741 -19.25 -2.06 -4.04
CA LYS A 741 -20.67 -2.10 -4.48
C LYS A 741 -21.01 -0.96 -5.44
N GLU A 742 -20.39 0.21 -5.29
CA GLU A 742 -20.52 1.32 -6.25
C GLU A 742 -19.76 1.07 -7.56
N SER A 743 -18.63 0.35 -7.52
CA SER A 743 -17.88 -0.07 -8.72
C SER A 743 -18.73 -0.97 -9.61
N LEU A 744 -19.46 -1.94 -9.05
CA LEU A 744 -20.38 -2.79 -9.81
C LEU A 744 -21.51 -1.99 -10.50
N LYS A 745 -21.96 -0.87 -9.90
CA LYS A 745 -22.90 0.07 -10.53
C LYS A 745 -22.24 0.85 -11.66
N MET A 746 -20.99 1.30 -11.49
CA MET A 746 -20.23 1.93 -12.57
C MET A 746 -19.94 0.95 -13.74
N GLN A 747 -19.79 -0.35 -13.45
CA GLN A 747 -19.56 -1.40 -14.44
C GLN A 747 -20.71 -1.49 -15.46
N THR A 748 -21.97 -1.34 -15.00
CA THR A 748 -23.14 -1.35 -15.90
C THR A 748 -23.20 -0.10 -16.77
N ILE A 749 -22.77 1.07 -16.26
CA ILE A 749 -22.67 2.32 -17.02
C ILE A 749 -21.59 2.22 -18.10
N VAL A 750 -20.41 1.68 -17.78
CA VAL A 750 -19.33 1.42 -18.74
C VAL A 750 -19.79 0.46 -19.84
N SER A 751 -20.49 -0.62 -19.47
CA SER A 751 -21.05 -1.58 -20.44
C SER A 751 -22.13 -0.96 -21.34
N GLU A 752 -23.02 -0.12 -20.80
CA GLU A 752 -24.00 0.62 -21.61
C GLU A 752 -23.31 1.59 -22.57
N LEU A 753 -22.31 2.35 -22.11
CA LEU A 753 -21.54 3.28 -22.95
C LEU A 753 -20.82 2.55 -24.10
N LEU A 754 -20.18 1.41 -23.84
CA LEU A 754 -19.54 0.61 -24.88
C LEU A 754 -20.53 0.10 -25.93
N ARG A 755 -21.74 -0.30 -25.50
CA ARG A 755 -22.81 -0.74 -26.43
C ARG A 755 -23.47 0.42 -27.18
N LEU A 756 -23.52 1.63 -26.61
CA LEU A 756 -23.99 2.86 -27.27
C LEU A 756 -22.99 3.44 -28.27
N ILE A 757 -21.69 3.32 -28.01
CA ILE A 757 -20.60 3.72 -28.92
C ILE A 757 -20.42 2.70 -30.05
N GLY A 758 -20.59 1.41 -29.73
CA GLY A 758 -20.34 0.30 -30.64
C GLY A 758 -18.86 -0.09 -30.70
N MET A 759 -18.56 -1.38 -30.43
CA MET A 759 -17.20 -1.92 -30.50
C MET A 759 -16.96 -2.63 -31.85
N LYS A 760 -17.13 -1.92 -32.97
CA LYS A 760 -16.85 -2.45 -34.32
C LYS A 760 -16.11 -1.43 -35.18
N GLU A 761 -15.17 -1.90 -35.99
CA GLU A 761 -14.53 -1.13 -37.06
C GLU A 761 -14.97 -1.65 -38.42
N GLU A 762 -15.16 -0.75 -39.39
CA GLU A 762 -15.44 -1.11 -40.79
C GLU A 762 -14.13 -1.39 -41.54
N SER A 763 -14.18 -2.24 -42.58
CA SER A 763 -13.00 -2.65 -43.35
C SER A 763 -12.34 -1.51 -44.11
N ASP A 764 -13.15 -0.55 -44.54
CA ASP A 764 -12.78 0.51 -45.47
C ASP A 764 -12.47 1.81 -44.70
N ALA A 765 -11.80 1.66 -43.53
CA ALA A 765 -11.41 2.77 -42.68
C ALA A 765 -10.54 3.77 -43.45
N THR A 766 -11.11 4.94 -43.78
CA THR A 766 -10.43 6.00 -44.52
C THR A 766 -9.13 6.42 -43.85
N THR A 767 -8.08 6.60 -44.65
CA THR A 767 -6.78 7.13 -44.18
C THR A 767 -7.01 8.40 -43.34
N PRO A 768 -6.47 8.49 -42.11
CA PRO A 768 -6.71 9.62 -41.22
C PRO A 768 -6.21 10.93 -41.87
N ALA A 769 -7.01 11.99 -41.75
CA ALA A 769 -6.73 13.27 -42.39
C ALA A 769 -5.59 14.06 -41.73
N SER A 770 -5.31 13.79 -40.45
CA SER A 770 -4.20 14.36 -39.68
C SER A 770 -3.69 13.38 -38.61
N TRP A 771 -2.49 13.63 -38.07
CA TRP A 771 -1.99 12.92 -36.89
C TRP A 771 -2.94 13.01 -35.69
N THR A 772 -3.60 14.15 -35.50
CA THR A 772 -4.60 14.36 -34.44
C THR A 772 -5.83 13.47 -34.60
N ASP A 773 -6.33 13.27 -35.82
CA ASP A 773 -7.48 12.38 -36.08
C ASP A 773 -7.11 10.91 -35.85
N TRP A 774 -5.90 10.51 -36.30
CA TRP A 774 -5.35 9.17 -36.00
C TRP A 774 -5.22 8.94 -34.50
N ALA A 775 -4.65 9.91 -33.77
CA ALA A 775 -4.42 9.80 -32.34
C ALA A 775 -5.72 9.72 -31.54
N GLN A 776 -6.77 10.44 -31.96
CA GLN A 776 -8.10 10.31 -31.37
C GLN A 776 -8.71 8.93 -31.66
N ALA A 777 -8.67 8.46 -32.91
CA ALA A 777 -9.23 7.16 -33.30
C ALA A 777 -8.52 5.96 -32.61
N GLU A 778 -7.20 6.04 -32.42
CA GLU A 778 -6.44 5.03 -31.65
C GLU A 778 -6.68 5.18 -30.14
N SER A 779 -6.87 6.39 -29.61
CA SER A 779 -7.28 6.60 -28.21
C SER A 779 -8.68 6.01 -27.94
N ASP A 780 -9.64 6.21 -28.85
CA ASP A 780 -11.00 5.67 -28.80
C ASP A 780 -10.99 4.13 -28.82
N ARG A 781 -10.24 3.52 -29.76
CA ARG A 781 -9.99 2.07 -29.81
C ARG A 781 -9.41 1.56 -28.49
N ARG A 782 -8.42 2.26 -27.93
CA ARG A 782 -7.76 1.89 -26.68
C ARG A 782 -8.68 1.96 -25.48
N ILE A 783 -9.46 3.04 -25.27
CA ILE A 783 -10.40 3.09 -24.13
C ILE A 783 -11.45 1.99 -24.22
N GLN A 784 -11.94 1.65 -25.42
CA GLN A 784 -12.91 0.55 -25.56
C GLN A 784 -12.33 -0.81 -25.15
N LEU A 785 -11.11 -1.13 -25.60
CA LEU A 785 -10.43 -2.39 -25.27
C LEU A 785 -9.95 -2.44 -23.81
N ILE A 786 -9.48 -1.31 -23.27
CA ILE A 786 -9.08 -1.17 -21.86
C ILE A 786 -10.29 -1.28 -20.93
N ALA A 787 -11.44 -0.68 -21.26
CA ALA A 787 -12.67 -0.81 -20.49
C ALA A 787 -13.16 -2.27 -20.43
N PHE A 788 -13.06 -3.02 -21.52
CA PHE A 788 -13.30 -4.47 -21.54
C PHE A 788 -12.35 -5.21 -20.57
N CYS A 789 -11.04 -5.02 -20.70
CA CYS A 789 -10.04 -5.66 -19.83
C CYS A 789 -10.20 -5.26 -18.35
N TRP A 790 -10.66 -4.04 -18.07
CA TRP A 790 -10.93 -3.60 -16.71
C TRP A 790 -12.14 -4.30 -16.11
N MET A 791 -13.27 -4.37 -16.84
CA MET A 791 -14.44 -5.12 -16.38
C MET A 791 -14.13 -6.60 -16.18
N HIS A 792 -13.27 -7.19 -17.03
CA HIS A 792 -12.80 -8.56 -16.86
C HIS A 792 -11.83 -8.71 -15.68
N THR A 793 -11.03 -7.68 -15.35
CA THR A 793 -10.25 -7.64 -14.09
C THR A 793 -11.16 -7.72 -12.86
N LEU A 794 -12.39 -7.17 -12.90
CA LEU A 794 -13.35 -7.28 -11.79
C LEU A 794 -14.01 -8.66 -11.70
N SER A 795 -14.26 -9.33 -12.83
CA SER A 795 -14.62 -10.75 -12.85
C SER A 795 -13.49 -11.64 -12.31
N ILE A 796 -12.23 -11.31 -12.67
CA ILE A 796 -11.03 -11.98 -12.14
C ILE A 796 -10.92 -11.83 -10.62
N ALA A 797 -11.10 -10.62 -10.07
CA ALA A 797 -11.03 -10.40 -8.62
C ALA A 797 -12.23 -11.00 -7.86
N TYR A 798 -13.45 -10.61 -8.24
CA TYR A 798 -14.66 -10.80 -7.43
C TYR A 798 -15.60 -11.92 -7.91
N ASN A 799 -15.16 -12.72 -8.89
CA ASN A 799 -15.89 -13.88 -9.43
C ASN A 799 -17.25 -13.56 -10.08
N HIS A 800 -17.56 -12.28 -10.33
CA HIS A 800 -18.78 -11.85 -11.00
C HIS A 800 -18.80 -12.27 -12.49
N PRO A 801 -19.96 -12.66 -13.04
CA PRO A 801 -20.12 -12.95 -14.46
C PRO A 801 -19.62 -11.80 -15.37
N PRO A 802 -18.85 -12.10 -16.43
CA PRO A 802 -18.40 -11.13 -17.43
C PRO A 802 -19.54 -10.34 -18.08
N VAL A 803 -19.55 -9.03 -17.88
CA VAL A 803 -20.64 -8.12 -18.33
C VAL A 803 -20.61 -7.85 -19.85
N MET A 804 -19.45 -8.08 -20.49
CA MET A 804 -19.23 -8.04 -21.94
C MET A 804 -18.58 -9.35 -22.39
N MET A 805 -19.09 -9.96 -23.45
CA MET A 805 -18.54 -11.17 -24.07
C MET A 805 -17.40 -10.83 -25.05
N CYS A 806 -16.42 -11.73 -25.19
CA CYS A 806 -15.37 -11.56 -26.20
C CYS A 806 -15.93 -11.36 -27.61
N SER A 807 -17.05 -11.99 -27.96
CA SER A 807 -17.70 -11.89 -29.27
C SER A 807 -18.32 -10.52 -29.57
N GLU A 808 -18.44 -9.61 -28.59
CA GLU A 808 -18.91 -8.24 -28.81
C GLU A 808 -17.80 -7.33 -29.41
N ILE A 809 -16.53 -7.77 -29.40
CA ILE A 809 -15.37 -6.96 -29.84
C ILE A 809 -15.07 -7.18 -31.33
N GLY A 810 -15.55 -6.28 -32.19
CA GLY A 810 -15.18 -6.18 -33.61
C GLY A 810 -14.09 -5.12 -33.89
N LEU A 811 -13.17 -4.89 -32.96
CA LEU A 811 -12.11 -3.89 -33.06
C LEU A 811 -10.76 -4.51 -33.50
N ARG A 812 -9.85 -3.67 -34.01
CA ARG A 812 -8.43 -4.02 -34.21
C ARG A 812 -7.66 -3.94 -32.89
N LEU A 813 -6.54 -4.67 -32.80
CA LEU A 813 -5.61 -4.56 -31.68
C LEU A 813 -4.82 -3.24 -31.74
N PRO A 814 -4.35 -2.69 -30.60
CA PRO A 814 -3.67 -1.40 -30.57
C PRO A 814 -2.36 -1.34 -31.38
N CYS A 815 -2.04 -0.15 -31.89
CA CYS A 815 -0.89 0.14 -32.74
C CYS A 815 0.46 -0.07 -32.02
N VAL A 816 1.56 -0.11 -32.79
CA VAL A 816 2.90 -0.37 -32.23
C VAL A 816 3.33 0.78 -31.30
N PRO A 817 4.13 0.50 -30.24
CA PRO A 817 4.58 1.54 -29.30
C PRO A 817 5.28 2.73 -29.98
N ALA A 818 6.00 2.50 -31.08
CA ALA A 818 6.66 3.55 -31.85
C ALA A 818 5.68 4.57 -32.50
N GLU A 819 4.48 4.16 -32.89
CA GLU A 819 3.43 5.08 -33.37
C GLU A 819 2.81 5.85 -32.19
N TRP A 820 2.49 5.15 -31.09
CA TRP A 820 1.78 5.70 -29.94
C TRP A 820 2.61 6.61 -29.03
N SER A 821 3.92 6.42 -28.99
CA SER A 821 4.86 7.24 -28.21
C SER A 821 5.55 8.32 -29.06
N ALA A 822 5.09 8.53 -30.30
CA ALA A 822 5.63 9.55 -31.20
C ALA A 822 5.44 10.97 -30.62
N LYS A 823 6.52 11.74 -30.49
CA LYS A 823 6.47 13.10 -29.90
C LYS A 823 6.09 14.20 -30.89
N THR A 824 6.06 13.90 -32.20
CA THR A 824 5.74 14.84 -33.28
C THR A 824 5.07 14.11 -34.45
N GLU A 825 4.29 14.85 -35.25
CA GLU A 825 3.63 14.33 -36.46
C GLU A 825 4.63 13.69 -37.45
N ALA A 826 5.79 14.32 -37.67
CA ALA A 826 6.84 13.75 -38.54
C ALA A 826 7.44 12.45 -37.98
N GLY A 827 7.55 12.33 -36.65
CA GLY A 827 7.95 11.08 -35.99
C GLY A 827 6.90 9.98 -36.17
N TRP A 828 5.63 10.33 -35.99
CA TRP A 828 4.51 9.42 -36.23
C TRP A 828 4.45 8.97 -37.68
N GLN A 829 4.54 9.88 -38.67
CA GLN A 829 4.52 9.53 -40.10
C GLN A 829 5.61 8.52 -40.46
N SER A 830 6.81 8.63 -39.88
CA SER A 830 7.92 7.68 -40.08
C SER A 830 7.63 6.29 -39.49
N ALA A 831 7.07 6.24 -38.26
CA ALA A 831 6.66 4.98 -37.63
C ALA A 831 5.48 4.34 -38.38
N HIS A 832 4.48 5.13 -38.76
CA HIS A 832 3.27 4.68 -39.47
C HIS A 832 3.60 4.12 -40.86
N ALA A 833 4.48 4.81 -41.62
CA ALA A 833 4.90 4.37 -42.96
C ALA A 833 5.71 3.06 -42.98
N SER A 834 6.25 2.63 -41.83
CA SER A 834 6.96 1.35 -41.67
C SER A 834 6.13 0.26 -40.96
N SER A 835 4.91 0.59 -40.51
CA SER A 835 4.08 -0.30 -39.69
C SER A 835 3.14 -1.17 -40.52
N LYS A 836 2.95 -2.42 -40.09
CA LYS A 836 1.97 -3.36 -40.66
C LYS A 836 0.57 -3.02 -40.16
N THR A 837 -0.46 -3.28 -40.98
CA THR A 837 -1.86 -3.10 -40.59
C THR A 837 -2.17 -3.82 -39.26
N GLN A 838 -2.84 -3.12 -38.34
CA GLN A 838 -3.24 -3.69 -37.04
C GLN A 838 -4.19 -4.90 -37.23
N PRO A 839 -3.91 -6.07 -36.62
CA PRO A 839 -4.75 -7.26 -36.78
C PRO A 839 -6.05 -7.16 -35.97
N GLY A 840 -7.11 -7.83 -36.43
CA GLY A 840 -8.41 -7.86 -35.75
C GLY A 840 -8.41 -8.73 -34.49
N TYR A 841 -9.03 -8.27 -33.39
CA TYR A 841 -9.08 -9.00 -32.11
C TYR A 841 -9.63 -10.43 -32.26
N GLN A 842 -10.77 -10.61 -32.96
CA GLN A 842 -11.35 -11.94 -33.19
C GLN A 842 -10.42 -12.86 -33.98
N ALA A 843 -9.73 -12.33 -34.99
CA ALA A 843 -8.84 -13.12 -35.83
C ALA A 843 -7.63 -13.61 -35.03
N SER A 844 -6.97 -12.72 -34.29
CA SER A 844 -5.83 -13.07 -33.44
C SER A 844 -6.21 -14.02 -32.29
N LEU A 845 -7.40 -13.82 -31.68
CA LEU A 845 -7.87 -14.70 -30.60
C LEU A 845 -8.35 -16.06 -31.12
N SER A 846 -8.91 -16.13 -32.34
CA SER A 846 -9.20 -17.39 -33.00
C SER A 846 -7.90 -18.13 -33.36
N PHE A 847 -6.91 -17.41 -33.87
CA PHE A 847 -5.60 -17.97 -34.21
C PHE A 847 -4.95 -18.67 -33.01
N LEU A 848 -4.90 -18.00 -31.84
CA LEU A 848 -4.39 -18.61 -30.61
C LEU A 848 -5.06 -19.95 -30.27
N MET A 849 -6.37 -20.07 -30.48
CA MET A 849 -7.15 -21.28 -30.19
C MET A 849 -7.02 -22.39 -31.24
N THR A 850 -6.70 -22.07 -32.50
CA THR A 850 -6.76 -23.03 -33.62
C THR A 850 -5.41 -23.42 -34.20
N SER A 851 -4.34 -22.68 -33.89
CA SER A 851 -3.02 -22.89 -34.46
C SER A 851 -2.24 -24.00 -33.75
N GLY A 852 -1.73 -24.97 -34.52
CA GLY A 852 -0.71 -25.90 -34.04
C GLY A 852 0.69 -25.24 -33.99
N PRO A 853 1.65 -25.77 -33.23
CA PRO A 853 2.91 -25.08 -32.90
C PRO A 853 3.65 -24.50 -34.13
N ASN A 854 3.82 -25.31 -35.17
CA ASN A 854 4.54 -24.92 -36.40
C ASN A 854 3.87 -23.77 -37.18
N SER A 855 2.58 -23.50 -36.95
CA SER A 855 1.84 -22.44 -37.64
C SER A 855 1.98 -21.06 -36.98
N VAL A 856 2.48 -20.98 -35.74
CA VAL A 856 2.69 -19.72 -35.01
C VAL A 856 3.65 -18.78 -35.75
N HIS A 857 4.62 -19.32 -36.48
CA HIS A 857 5.67 -18.55 -37.17
C HIS A 857 5.17 -17.61 -38.29
N SER A 858 4.02 -17.86 -38.91
CA SER A 858 3.52 -17.06 -40.04
C SER A 858 2.56 -15.93 -39.66
N HIS A 859 2.10 -15.85 -38.40
CA HIS A 859 1.21 -14.79 -37.93
C HIS A 859 2.00 -13.55 -37.48
N GLN A 860 1.40 -12.38 -37.72
CA GLN A 860 1.92 -11.08 -37.28
C GLN A 860 1.93 -11.00 -35.74
N GLU A 861 3.05 -10.58 -35.16
CA GLU A 861 3.20 -10.40 -33.72
C GLU A 861 2.21 -9.33 -33.21
N PRO A 862 1.34 -9.64 -32.23
CA PRO A 862 0.54 -8.61 -31.58
C PRO A 862 1.42 -7.73 -30.70
N THR A 863 1.05 -6.45 -30.58
CA THR A 863 1.74 -5.47 -29.71
C THR A 863 1.62 -5.86 -28.24
N SER A 864 2.48 -5.36 -27.35
CA SER A 864 2.46 -5.78 -25.93
C SER A 864 1.11 -5.52 -25.24
N LEU A 865 0.44 -4.42 -25.58
CA LEU A 865 -0.95 -4.15 -25.17
C LEU A 865 -1.96 -5.06 -25.89
N GLY A 866 -1.75 -5.39 -27.16
CA GLY A 866 -2.53 -6.42 -27.88
C GLY A 866 -2.45 -7.79 -27.22
N ASN A 867 -1.26 -8.25 -26.83
CA ASN A 867 -1.03 -9.49 -26.08
C ASN A 867 -1.77 -9.47 -24.73
N TYR A 868 -1.67 -8.38 -23.96
CA TYR A 868 -2.43 -8.17 -22.72
C TYR A 868 -3.95 -8.32 -22.96
N ILE A 869 -4.49 -7.68 -24.00
CA ILE A 869 -5.92 -7.75 -24.36
C ILE A 869 -6.35 -9.17 -24.78
N LEU A 870 -5.50 -9.89 -25.53
CA LEU A 870 -5.76 -11.29 -25.92
C LEU A 870 -5.75 -12.24 -24.71
N LEU A 871 -4.87 -12.00 -23.73
CA LEU A 871 -4.77 -12.80 -22.50
C LEU A 871 -6.04 -12.71 -21.63
N HIS A 872 -6.63 -11.51 -21.49
CA HIS A 872 -7.97 -11.37 -20.91
C HIS A 872 -9.01 -12.19 -21.68
N GLY A 873 -8.91 -12.24 -23.01
CA GLY A 873 -9.75 -13.05 -23.89
C GLY A 873 -9.61 -14.57 -23.70
N LEU A 874 -8.46 -15.05 -23.20
CA LEU A 874 -8.23 -16.46 -22.82
C LEU A 874 -8.71 -16.73 -21.39
N ILE A 875 -8.36 -15.89 -20.42
CA ILE A 875 -8.82 -16.01 -19.01
C ILE A 875 -10.36 -15.99 -18.93
N HIS A 876 -11.01 -15.22 -19.79
CA HIS A 876 -12.47 -15.24 -19.94
C HIS A 876 -13.01 -16.61 -20.35
N ARG A 877 -12.34 -17.33 -21.26
CA ARG A 877 -12.76 -18.68 -21.67
C ARG A 877 -12.55 -19.70 -20.55
N ILE A 878 -11.45 -19.59 -19.80
CA ILE A 878 -11.19 -20.40 -18.60
C ILE A 878 -12.34 -20.24 -17.60
N TYR A 879 -12.77 -19.00 -17.31
CA TYR A 879 -13.93 -18.74 -16.45
C TYR A 879 -15.23 -19.37 -16.99
N LEU A 880 -15.54 -19.19 -18.29
CA LEU A 880 -16.76 -19.75 -18.89
C LEU A 880 -16.80 -21.28 -18.87
N ILE A 881 -15.65 -21.96 -19.01
CA ILE A 881 -15.59 -23.43 -18.91
C ILE A 881 -15.83 -23.87 -17.48
N HIS A 882 -15.26 -23.19 -16.48
CA HIS A 882 -15.53 -23.48 -15.07
C HIS A 882 -17.01 -23.31 -14.68
N GLU A 883 -17.68 -22.25 -15.17
CA GLU A 883 -19.11 -22.08 -14.92
C GLU A 883 -19.98 -23.14 -15.64
N LEU A 884 -19.56 -23.62 -16.81
CA LEU A 884 -20.24 -24.73 -17.51
C LEU A 884 -19.99 -26.10 -16.84
N ALA A 885 -18.78 -26.33 -16.34
CA ALA A 885 -18.38 -27.60 -15.72
C ALA A 885 -19.17 -27.92 -14.44
N LYS A 886 -19.61 -26.90 -13.68
CA LYS A 886 -20.49 -27.06 -12.51
C LYS A 886 -21.83 -27.74 -12.79
N LEU A 887 -22.24 -27.81 -14.06
CA LEU A 887 -23.51 -28.42 -14.48
C LEU A 887 -23.34 -29.83 -15.06
N ASP A 888 -22.10 -30.33 -15.15
CA ASP A 888 -21.74 -31.60 -15.77
C ASP A 888 -21.12 -32.54 -14.69
N GLU A 889 -21.92 -32.88 -13.67
CA GLU A 889 -21.52 -33.70 -12.51
C GLU A 889 -20.86 -35.04 -12.88
N HIS A 890 -21.06 -35.50 -14.12
CA HIS A 890 -20.40 -36.66 -14.71
C HIS A 890 -19.85 -36.31 -16.11
N ASP A 891 -18.71 -35.62 -16.21
CA ASP A 891 -17.92 -35.53 -17.47
C ASP A 891 -17.21 -36.86 -17.80
N SER A 892 -18.02 -37.93 -17.91
CA SER A 892 -17.67 -39.23 -18.47
C SER A 892 -17.23 -39.16 -19.94
N SER A 893 -17.24 -37.96 -20.52
CA SER A 893 -16.87 -37.66 -21.90
C SER A 893 -15.52 -36.94 -22.04
N GLY A 894 -14.89 -36.52 -20.95
CA GLY A 894 -13.66 -35.71 -20.96
C GLY A 894 -13.77 -34.37 -21.70
N ARG A 895 -14.98 -33.86 -21.96
CA ARG A 895 -15.20 -32.67 -22.80
C ARG A 895 -14.79 -31.37 -22.11
N THR A 896 -14.86 -31.29 -20.79
CA THR A 896 -14.34 -30.17 -20.01
C THR A 896 -12.81 -30.20 -20.02
N ARG A 897 -12.22 -31.40 -19.84
CA ARG A 897 -10.76 -31.61 -19.91
C ARG A 897 -10.19 -31.22 -21.29
N MET A 898 -10.82 -31.65 -22.40
CA MET A 898 -10.36 -31.29 -23.75
C MET A 898 -10.38 -29.77 -23.99
N ARG A 899 -11.33 -29.03 -23.42
CA ARG A 899 -11.37 -27.56 -23.52
C ARG A 899 -10.28 -26.86 -22.70
N PHE A 900 -9.85 -27.45 -21.58
CA PHE A 900 -8.66 -26.97 -20.87
C PHE A 900 -7.36 -27.34 -21.62
N GLU A 901 -7.32 -28.47 -22.33
CA GLU A 901 -6.22 -28.82 -23.26
C GLU A 901 -6.14 -27.84 -24.45
N GLU A 902 -7.27 -27.43 -25.05
CA GLU A 902 -7.33 -26.37 -26.06
C GLU A 902 -6.78 -25.02 -25.54
N LEU A 903 -7.10 -24.67 -24.28
CA LEU A 903 -6.65 -23.41 -23.68
C LEU A 903 -5.20 -23.42 -23.20
N GLU A 904 -4.68 -24.55 -22.71
CA GLU A 904 -3.25 -24.70 -22.40
C GLU A 904 -2.41 -24.47 -23.67
N ASN A 905 -2.83 -25.07 -24.79
CA ASN A 905 -2.21 -24.83 -26.09
C ASN A 905 -2.34 -23.36 -26.55
N ALA A 906 -3.48 -22.71 -26.30
CA ALA A 906 -3.65 -21.29 -26.60
C ALA A 906 -2.74 -20.37 -25.75
N LEU A 907 -2.46 -20.71 -24.49
CA LEU A 907 -1.51 -20.00 -23.63
C LEU A 907 -0.05 -20.26 -24.06
N ARG A 908 0.29 -21.47 -24.51
CA ARG A 908 1.59 -21.77 -25.14
C ARG A 908 1.80 -20.94 -26.41
N ASN A 909 0.82 -20.93 -27.32
CA ASN A 909 0.80 -20.09 -28.53
C ASN A 909 0.95 -18.58 -28.20
N TRP A 910 0.29 -18.11 -27.13
CA TRP A 910 0.42 -16.75 -26.64
C TRP A 910 1.84 -16.44 -26.16
N THR A 911 2.44 -17.36 -25.38
CA THR A 911 3.82 -17.22 -24.86
C THR A 911 4.83 -17.10 -26.00
N THR A 912 4.70 -17.94 -27.04
CA THR A 912 5.57 -17.88 -28.24
C THR A 912 5.43 -16.58 -29.03
N LEU A 913 4.20 -16.03 -29.16
CA LEU A 913 3.99 -14.74 -29.83
C LEU A 913 4.46 -13.55 -28.98
N TRP A 914 4.36 -13.66 -27.66
CA TRP A 914 4.87 -12.67 -26.71
C TRP A 914 6.41 -12.64 -26.75
N GLN A 915 7.09 -13.80 -26.65
CA GLN A 915 8.56 -13.91 -26.66
C GLN A 915 9.20 -13.39 -27.96
N ARG A 916 8.48 -13.45 -29.09
CA ARG A 916 8.94 -12.95 -30.40
C ARG A 916 8.85 -11.44 -30.56
N ASN A 917 8.09 -10.74 -29.72
CA ASN A 917 7.89 -9.30 -29.85
C ASN A 917 9.01 -8.53 -29.09
N PRO A 918 9.84 -7.71 -29.75
CA PRO A 918 10.92 -6.96 -29.09
C PRO A 918 10.43 -5.88 -28.09
N ASP A 919 9.13 -5.55 -28.08
CA ASP A 919 8.49 -4.69 -27.07
C ASP A 919 7.93 -5.47 -25.87
N SER A 920 8.13 -6.79 -25.82
CA SER A 920 7.75 -7.65 -24.71
C SER A 920 8.94 -7.88 -23.76
N ASN A 921 9.42 -6.79 -23.15
CA ASN A 921 10.45 -6.81 -22.12
C ASN A 921 9.82 -6.94 -20.72
N LEU A 922 10.50 -7.63 -19.81
CA LEU A 922 10.08 -7.80 -18.41
C LEU A 922 10.85 -6.91 -17.43
N ASP A 923 11.80 -6.08 -17.91
CA ASP A 923 12.39 -4.99 -17.12
C ASP A 923 11.27 -4.05 -16.66
N PRO A 924 11.03 -3.90 -15.34
CA PRO A 924 10.00 -3.00 -14.86
C PRO A 924 10.29 -1.52 -15.18
N LYS A 925 11.56 -1.17 -15.47
CA LYS A 925 12.02 0.20 -15.76
C LYS A 925 12.00 0.56 -17.26
N ASP A 926 11.51 -0.32 -18.13
CA ASP A 926 11.47 -0.06 -19.58
C ASP A 926 10.61 1.17 -19.92
N GLU A 927 11.15 2.09 -20.74
CA GLU A 927 10.45 3.31 -21.19
C GLU A 927 9.12 3.01 -21.94
N ARG A 928 8.93 1.78 -22.42
CA ARG A 928 7.68 1.30 -23.06
C ARG A 928 6.58 0.93 -22.07
N GLY A 929 6.91 0.87 -20.78
CA GLY A 929 5.94 0.81 -19.67
C GLY A 929 5.51 -0.59 -19.22
N PRO A 930 4.76 -0.67 -18.10
CA PRO A 930 4.64 -1.86 -17.24
C PRO A 930 3.69 -2.96 -17.76
N ILE A 931 3.28 -2.90 -19.02
CA ILE A 931 2.24 -3.77 -19.60
C ILE A 931 2.73 -5.21 -19.85
N PRO A 932 3.94 -5.48 -20.38
CA PRO A 932 4.39 -6.86 -20.57
C PRO A 932 4.62 -7.57 -19.23
N PHE A 933 5.20 -6.89 -18.23
CA PHE A 933 5.32 -7.36 -16.85
C PHE A 933 3.95 -7.65 -16.20
N THR A 934 2.96 -6.76 -16.39
CA THR A 934 1.57 -7.02 -15.96
C THR A 934 0.95 -8.24 -16.68
N SER A 935 1.45 -8.60 -17.86
CA SER A 935 0.95 -9.74 -18.64
C SER A 935 1.51 -11.08 -18.17
N SER A 936 2.77 -11.16 -17.72
CA SER A 936 3.33 -12.43 -17.18
C SER A 936 2.66 -12.84 -15.86
N ALA A 937 2.31 -11.88 -14.99
CA ALA A 937 1.54 -12.14 -13.78
C ALA A 937 0.11 -12.66 -14.09
N LEU A 938 -0.53 -12.16 -15.14
CA LEU A 938 -1.81 -12.68 -15.62
C LEU A 938 -1.67 -14.04 -16.34
N LEU A 939 -0.51 -14.34 -16.93
CA LEU A 939 -0.22 -15.64 -17.55
C LEU A 939 -0.12 -16.73 -16.49
N GLY A 940 0.62 -16.49 -15.40
CA GLY A 940 0.67 -17.41 -14.25
C GLY A 940 -0.71 -17.67 -13.64
N LEU A 941 -1.52 -16.61 -13.46
CA LEU A 941 -2.91 -16.72 -13.03
C LEU A 941 -3.78 -17.52 -14.03
N ALA A 942 -3.54 -17.41 -15.35
CA ALA A 942 -4.25 -18.21 -16.33
C ALA A 942 -3.91 -19.71 -16.21
N TYR A 943 -2.63 -20.06 -16.05
CA TYR A 943 -2.18 -21.44 -15.84
C TYR A 943 -2.73 -22.03 -14.53
N VAL A 944 -2.62 -21.32 -13.40
CA VAL A 944 -3.24 -21.71 -12.11
C VAL A 944 -4.73 -22.04 -12.28
N ARG A 945 -5.47 -21.19 -13.00
CA ARG A 945 -6.90 -21.37 -13.25
C ARG A 945 -7.27 -22.50 -14.22
N LEU A 946 -6.32 -23.12 -14.93
CA LEU A 946 -6.61 -24.37 -15.66
C LEU A 946 -6.86 -25.55 -14.71
N HIS A 947 -6.34 -25.49 -13.47
CA HIS A 947 -6.36 -26.63 -12.53
C HIS A 947 -7.09 -26.35 -11.23
N LEU A 948 -7.21 -25.09 -10.79
CA LEU A 948 -7.88 -24.72 -9.53
C LEU A 948 -8.91 -23.60 -9.74
N ASN A 949 -10.17 -23.89 -9.44
CA ASN A 949 -11.23 -22.88 -9.45
C ASN A 949 -11.33 -22.16 -8.10
N LEU A 950 -10.38 -21.26 -7.85
CA LEU A 950 -10.39 -20.38 -6.67
C LEU A 950 -11.62 -19.43 -6.63
N GLY A 951 -12.39 -19.35 -7.72
CA GLY A 951 -13.47 -18.39 -7.97
C GLY A 951 -14.42 -18.13 -6.79
N PRO A 952 -15.22 -19.14 -6.38
CA PRO A 952 -16.17 -18.99 -5.25
C PRO A 952 -15.50 -18.68 -3.90
N HIS A 953 -14.22 -19.03 -3.77
CA HIS A 953 -13.48 -19.07 -2.49
C HIS A 953 -12.68 -17.80 -2.21
N ARG A 954 -12.49 -16.91 -3.19
CA ARG A 954 -11.72 -15.66 -3.01
C ARG A 954 -12.34 -14.68 -2.01
N ARG A 955 -13.67 -14.50 -2.04
CA ARG A 955 -14.47 -13.61 -1.18
C ARG A 955 -13.95 -12.16 -0.99
N LEU A 956 -13.11 -11.66 -1.89
CA LEU A 956 -12.45 -10.34 -1.80
C LEU A 956 -13.43 -9.16 -1.79
N GLU A 957 -14.68 -9.36 -2.22
CA GLU A 957 -15.75 -8.35 -2.17
C GLU A 957 -16.22 -8.02 -0.74
N THR A 958 -15.95 -8.91 0.22
CA THR A 958 -16.32 -8.72 1.64
C THR A 958 -15.45 -7.68 2.35
N ARG A 959 -14.17 -7.60 1.97
CA ARG A 959 -13.08 -6.91 2.70
C ARG A 959 -12.88 -7.37 4.15
N ASP A 960 -13.31 -8.59 4.46
CA ASP A 960 -13.09 -9.26 5.75
C ASP A 960 -12.04 -10.38 5.57
N PRO A 961 -10.82 -10.22 6.12
CA PRO A 961 -9.78 -11.24 6.05
C PRO A 961 -10.20 -12.62 6.56
N LYS A 962 -11.10 -12.71 7.55
CA LYS A 962 -11.53 -13.97 8.16
C LYS A 962 -12.54 -14.70 7.29
N LEU A 963 -13.42 -13.97 6.59
CA LEU A 963 -14.32 -14.55 5.58
C LEU A 963 -13.55 -15.00 4.32
N ILE A 964 -12.47 -14.30 3.96
CA ILE A 964 -11.54 -14.74 2.91
C ILE A 964 -10.84 -16.03 3.37
N ALA A 965 -10.12 -16.00 4.50
CA ALA A 965 -9.37 -17.15 5.02
C ALA A 965 -10.22 -18.41 5.19
N LYS A 966 -11.43 -18.28 5.74
CA LYS A 966 -12.38 -19.39 5.86
C LYS A 966 -12.81 -19.95 4.49
N ALA A 967 -13.14 -19.09 3.53
CA ALA A 967 -13.55 -19.57 2.21
C ALA A 967 -12.38 -20.26 1.46
N LEU A 968 -11.13 -19.84 1.71
CA LEU A 968 -9.93 -20.52 1.24
C LEU A 968 -9.69 -21.87 1.93
N SER A 969 -9.99 -22.01 3.24
CA SER A 969 -9.93 -23.32 3.90
C SER A 969 -10.95 -24.30 3.31
N GLU A 970 -12.17 -23.83 3.01
CA GLU A 970 -13.28 -24.58 2.39
C GLU A 970 -13.04 -25.01 0.91
N LEU A 971 -11.92 -24.64 0.28
CA LEU A 971 -11.56 -25.07 -1.08
C LEU A 971 -10.87 -26.43 -1.10
N ASP A 972 -11.36 -27.38 -1.90
CA ASP A 972 -10.68 -28.65 -2.14
C ASP A 972 -9.31 -28.46 -2.84
N PRO A 973 -8.29 -29.28 -2.52
CA PRO A 973 -7.04 -29.28 -3.25
C PRO A 973 -7.20 -29.78 -4.70
N PRO A 974 -6.29 -29.40 -5.63
CA PRO A 974 -6.29 -29.93 -6.99
C PRO A 974 -6.01 -31.45 -7.02
N GLN A 975 -6.35 -32.11 -8.13
CA GLN A 975 -6.04 -33.55 -8.31
C GLN A 975 -4.59 -33.73 -8.77
N ARG A 976 -3.86 -34.66 -8.13
CA ARG A 976 -2.45 -34.94 -8.41
C ARG A 976 -2.25 -35.51 -9.81
N HIS A 977 -1.66 -34.71 -10.71
CA HIS A 977 -1.34 -35.12 -12.08
C HIS A 977 -0.09 -34.37 -12.62
N PRO A 978 0.72 -34.96 -13.53
CA PRO A 978 1.94 -34.32 -14.05
C PRO A 978 1.74 -32.93 -14.65
N ARG A 979 0.58 -32.68 -15.28
CA ARG A 979 0.24 -31.36 -15.87
C ARG A 979 0.01 -30.23 -14.86
N LEU A 980 0.17 -30.45 -13.55
CA LEU A 980 0.24 -29.36 -12.58
C LEU A 980 1.62 -28.65 -12.62
N ILE A 981 2.68 -29.35 -13.05
CA ILE A 981 4.07 -28.88 -12.94
C ILE A 981 4.30 -27.51 -13.62
N PRO A 982 3.82 -27.22 -14.85
CA PRO A 982 3.95 -25.89 -15.45
C PRO A 982 3.37 -24.77 -14.57
N SER A 983 2.15 -24.98 -14.07
CA SER A 983 1.40 -24.04 -13.22
C SER A 983 2.05 -23.87 -11.84
N LEU A 984 2.69 -24.92 -11.31
CA LEU A 984 3.45 -24.89 -10.07
C LEU A 984 4.76 -24.10 -10.23
N LEU A 985 5.47 -24.28 -11.34
CA LEU A 985 6.67 -23.49 -11.65
C LEU A 985 6.34 -21.99 -11.79
N TYR A 986 5.20 -21.63 -12.40
CA TYR A 986 4.71 -20.25 -12.39
C TYR A 986 4.48 -19.72 -10.97
N ALA A 987 3.87 -20.50 -10.07
CA ALA A 987 3.62 -20.09 -8.70
C ALA A 987 4.92 -19.94 -7.87
N ILE A 988 5.88 -20.86 -8.06
CA ILE A 988 7.18 -20.85 -7.36
C ILE A 988 8.05 -19.69 -7.83
N HIS A 989 8.16 -19.46 -9.14
CA HIS A 989 8.96 -18.36 -9.68
C HIS A 989 8.32 -16.99 -9.35
N ALA A 990 6.99 -16.88 -9.33
CA ALA A 990 6.31 -15.66 -8.87
C ALA A 990 6.66 -15.30 -7.41
N LEU A 991 6.98 -16.27 -6.56
CA LEU A 991 7.48 -16.07 -5.20
C LEU A 991 9.00 -15.87 -5.15
N SER A 992 9.79 -16.50 -6.03
CA SER A 992 11.25 -16.42 -6.01
C SER A 992 11.79 -15.05 -6.43
N ILE A 993 11.12 -14.32 -7.33
CA ILE A 993 11.56 -12.97 -7.73
C ILE A 993 11.52 -11.99 -6.54
N PRO A 994 10.41 -11.80 -5.79
CA PRO A 994 10.38 -10.86 -4.69
C PRO A 994 11.18 -11.34 -3.47
N VAL A 995 11.27 -12.65 -3.23
CA VAL A 995 12.17 -13.21 -2.20
C VAL A 995 13.63 -12.81 -2.46
N ARG A 996 14.12 -12.91 -3.70
CA ARG A 996 15.47 -12.47 -4.09
C ARG A 996 15.69 -10.95 -4.05
N GLN A 997 14.61 -10.16 -3.99
CA GLN A 997 14.67 -8.72 -3.72
C GLN A 997 14.64 -8.39 -2.22
N GLY A 998 14.48 -9.39 -1.36
CA GLY A 998 14.28 -9.26 0.09
C GLY A 998 12.80 -9.05 0.44
N VAL A 999 12.23 -9.96 1.22
CA VAL A 999 10.79 -9.97 1.56
C VAL A 999 10.34 -8.66 2.21
N ASP A 1000 11.10 -8.17 3.20
CA ASP A 1000 10.79 -6.92 3.90
C ASP A 1000 11.14 -5.67 3.06
N TYR A 1001 12.09 -5.75 2.13
CA TYR A 1001 12.31 -4.68 1.17
C TYR A 1001 11.11 -4.55 0.23
N VAL A 1002 10.61 -5.66 -0.32
CA VAL A 1002 9.41 -5.68 -1.17
C VAL A 1002 8.18 -5.18 -0.40
N ALA A 1003 7.97 -5.65 0.83
CA ALA A 1003 6.86 -5.23 1.67
C ALA A 1003 6.89 -3.71 1.98
N ARG A 1004 8.07 -3.15 2.26
CA ARG A 1004 8.18 -1.73 2.68
C ARG A 1004 8.32 -0.75 1.52
N SER A 1005 8.92 -1.17 0.40
CA SER A 1005 9.08 -0.33 -0.81
C SER A 1005 7.92 -0.42 -1.79
N GLN A 1006 7.14 -1.50 -1.74
CA GLN A 1006 6.13 -1.87 -2.74
C GLN A 1006 6.66 -2.05 -4.18
N ALA A 1007 8.00 -2.15 -4.35
CA ALA A 1007 8.67 -2.24 -5.64
C ALA A 1007 8.33 -3.48 -6.50
N PHE A 1008 7.59 -4.45 -5.95
CA PHE A 1008 7.10 -5.62 -6.69
C PHE A 1008 5.61 -5.54 -7.09
N PHE A 1009 4.79 -4.74 -6.41
CA PHE A 1009 3.33 -4.72 -6.63
C PHE A 1009 2.89 -3.56 -7.53
N TRP A 1010 3.47 -3.54 -8.73
CA TRP A 1010 3.25 -2.54 -9.79
C TRP A 1010 1.78 -2.31 -10.16
N SER A 1011 0.89 -3.26 -9.92
CA SER A 1011 -0.56 -3.02 -9.93
C SER A 1011 -1.31 -4.13 -9.21
N VAL A 1012 -2.57 -3.87 -8.83
CA VAL A 1012 -3.46 -4.86 -8.19
C VAL A 1012 -3.58 -6.17 -8.99
N ARG A 1013 -3.37 -6.17 -10.32
CA ARG A 1013 -3.32 -7.40 -11.13
C ARG A 1013 -2.17 -8.34 -10.75
N HIS A 1014 -1.00 -7.80 -10.37
CA HIS A 1014 0.10 -8.60 -9.83
C HIS A 1014 -0.25 -9.20 -8.48
N ALA A 1015 -0.90 -8.42 -7.61
CA ALA A 1015 -1.32 -8.92 -6.29
C ALA A 1015 -2.40 -10.00 -6.39
N LEU A 1016 -3.35 -9.88 -7.33
CA LEU A 1016 -4.30 -10.94 -7.65
C LEU A 1016 -3.59 -12.19 -8.18
N GLY A 1017 -2.61 -12.04 -9.09
CA GLY A 1017 -1.80 -13.16 -9.58
C GLY A 1017 -1.04 -13.88 -8.46
N GLY A 1018 -0.29 -13.14 -7.64
CA GLY A 1018 0.44 -13.67 -6.49
C GLY A 1018 -0.46 -14.33 -5.45
N PHE A 1019 -1.66 -13.78 -5.20
CA PHE A 1019 -2.67 -14.38 -4.32
C PHE A 1019 -3.15 -15.75 -4.82
N GLU A 1020 -3.47 -15.89 -6.12
CA GLU A 1020 -3.89 -17.20 -6.66
C GLU A 1020 -2.72 -18.20 -6.69
N CYS A 1021 -1.50 -17.73 -7.02
CA CYS A 1021 -0.29 -18.54 -6.92
C CYS A 1021 -0.02 -19.03 -5.49
N ALA A 1022 -0.20 -18.18 -4.47
CA ALA A 1022 -0.01 -18.54 -3.07
C ALA A 1022 -0.95 -19.67 -2.64
N VAL A 1023 -2.25 -19.51 -2.88
CA VAL A 1023 -3.25 -20.52 -2.50
C VAL A 1023 -3.08 -21.81 -3.32
N PHE A 1024 -2.78 -21.69 -4.63
CA PHE A 1024 -2.53 -22.86 -5.48
C PHE A 1024 -1.31 -23.66 -5.04
N LEU A 1025 -0.21 -22.99 -4.69
CA LEU A 1025 1.00 -23.63 -4.18
C LEU A 1025 0.73 -24.33 -2.85
N ALA A 1026 0.07 -23.66 -1.90
CA ALA A 1026 -0.30 -24.23 -0.61
C ALA A 1026 -1.24 -25.44 -0.72
N LYS A 1027 -2.31 -25.35 -1.52
CA LYS A 1027 -3.25 -26.46 -1.76
C LYS A 1027 -2.59 -27.63 -2.50
N SER A 1028 -1.67 -27.37 -3.42
CA SER A 1028 -0.92 -28.43 -4.13
C SER A 1028 0.13 -29.09 -3.23
N LEU A 1029 0.75 -28.35 -2.31
CA LEU A 1029 1.65 -28.93 -1.33
C LEU A 1029 0.91 -29.79 -0.29
N PHE A 1030 -0.28 -29.36 0.12
CA PHE A 1030 -1.21 -30.18 0.93
C PHE A 1030 -1.64 -31.45 0.19
N MET A 1031 -1.99 -31.36 -1.10
CA MET A 1031 -2.27 -32.52 -1.97
C MET A 1031 -1.10 -33.51 -2.04
N VAL A 1032 0.14 -33.03 -2.22
CA VAL A 1032 1.33 -33.89 -2.18
C VAL A 1032 1.43 -34.56 -0.81
N HIS A 1033 1.35 -33.79 0.28
CA HIS A 1033 1.42 -34.32 1.65
C HIS A 1033 0.39 -35.44 1.91
N GLN A 1034 -0.89 -35.21 1.59
CA GLN A 1034 -1.97 -36.18 1.76
C GLN A 1034 -1.80 -37.46 0.93
N THR A 1035 -0.98 -37.44 -0.13
CA THR A 1035 -0.82 -38.59 -1.04
C THR A 1035 0.52 -39.33 -0.87
N LEU A 1036 1.47 -38.84 -0.07
CA LEU A 1036 2.78 -39.47 0.15
C LEU A 1036 2.69 -40.95 0.55
N ASP A 1037 1.77 -41.29 1.46
CA ASP A 1037 1.59 -42.66 1.97
C ASP A 1037 1.03 -43.65 0.92
N THR A 1038 0.51 -43.15 -0.20
CA THR A 1038 -0.14 -43.96 -1.26
C THR A 1038 0.57 -43.88 -2.61
N GLN A 1039 1.33 -42.82 -2.86
CA GLN A 1039 1.93 -42.47 -4.15
C GLN A 1039 3.27 -41.78 -3.93
N THR A 1040 4.37 -42.46 -4.27
CA THR A 1040 5.72 -41.90 -4.26
C THR A 1040 5.80 -40.60 -5.08
N PRO A 1041 6.53 -39.56 -4.63
CA PRO A 1041 6.81 -38.37 -5.45
C PRO A 1041 7.43 -38.72 -6.81
N THR A 1042 7.03 -38.02 -7.88
CA THR A 1042 7.75 -38.06 -9.17
C THR A 1042 9.07 -37.30 -9.07
N ALA A 1043 9.98 -37.51 -10.04
CA ALA A 1043 11.22 -36.72 -10.12
C ALA A 1043 10.93 -35.21 -10.17
N ASP A 1044 9.89 -34.81 -10.90
CA ASP A 1044 9.43 -33.42 -11.03
C ASP A 1044 8.92 -32.86 -9.71
N GLU A 1045 8.20 -33.67 -8.93
CA GLU A 1045 7.72 -33.27 -7.60
C GLU A 1045 8.86 -33.18 -6.57
N VAL A 1046 9.87 -34.06 -6.65
CA VAL A 1046 11.09 -33.95 -5.84
C VAL A 1046 11.87 -32.67 -6.19
N CYS A 1047 12.02 -32.37 -7.48
CA CYS A 1047 12.63 -31.14 -7.96
C CYS A 1047 11.85 -29.90 -7.48
N MET A 1048 10.53 -29.89 -7.67
CA MET A 1048 9.63 -28.84 -7.18
C MET A 1048 9.79 -28.59 -5.67
N LEU A 1049 9.81 -29.66 -4.86
CA LEU A 1049 10.00 -29.56 -3.40
C LEU A 1049 11.38 -29.04 -3.02
N HIS A 1050 12.44 -29.40 -3.76
CA HIS A 1050 13.77 -28.80 -3.58
C HIS A 1050 13.74 -27.29 -3.86
N TRP A 1051 13.19 -26.87 -5.00
CA TRP A 1051 13.07 -25.46 -5.36
C TRP A 1051 12.27 -24.64 -4.34
N ILE A 1052 11.16 -25.20 -3.84
CA ILE A 1052 10.34 -24.55 -2.79
C ILE A 1052 11.15 -24.40 -1.49
N ARG A 1053 11.89 -25.42 -1.06
CA ARG A 1053 12.80 -25.31 0.09
C ARG A 1053 13.82 -24.19 -0.10
N ARG A 1054 14.47 -24.11 -1.27
CA ARG A 1054 15.45 -23.05 -1.59
C ARG A 1054 14.85 -21.64 -1.51
N VAL A 1055 13.61 -21.46 -1.98
CA VAL A 1055 12.88 -20.18 -1.88
C VAL A 1055 12.44 -19.87 -0.44
N VAL A 1056 12.07 -20.89 0.37
CA VAL A 1056 11.74 -20.70 1.79
C VAL A 1056 12.97 -20.37 2.62
N GLU A 1057 14.12 -21.00 2.36
CA GLU A 1057 15.40 -20.65 3.00
C GLU A 1057 15.81 -19.21 2.72
N GLU A 1058 15.82 -18.79 1.46
CA GLU A 1058 16.15 -17.42 1.07
C GLU A 1058 15.12 -16.41 1.65
N GLY A 1059 13.84 -16.78 1.63
CA GLY A 1059 12.75 -16.00 2.22
C GLY A 1059 12.98 -15.74 3.71
N ARG A 1060 13.22 -16.80 4.49
CA ARG A 1060 13.56 -16.73 5.92
C ARG A 1060 14.87 -15.97 6.18
N ALA A 1061 15.91 -16.21 5.38
CA ALA A 1061 17.20 -15.50 5.50
C ALA A 1061 17.11 -13.99 5.22
N SER A 1062 16.07 -13.54 4.49
CA SER A 1062 15.78 -12.13 4.25
C SER A 1062 14.97 -11.43 5.37
N LEU A 1063 14.62 -12.13 6.45
CA LEU A 1063 13.89 -11.57 7.60
C LEU A 1063 14.85 -11.09 8.70
N ASP A 1064 14.40 -10.14 9.53
CA ASP A 1064 15.15 -9.69 10.70
C ASP A 1064 15.35 -10.86 11.70
N PRO A 1065 16.52 -11.00 12.36
CA PRO A 1065 16.84 -12.17 13.19
C PRO A 1065 15.82 -12.54 14.28
N GLY A 1066 15.05 -11.58 14.80
CA GLY A 1066 14.04 -11.82 15.83
C GLY A 1066 12.81 -12.63 15.37
N ASP A 1067 12.64 -12.85 14.06
CA ASP A 1067 11.52 -13.63 13.51
C ASP A 1067 11.85 -15.14 13.35
N ASN A 1068 13.12 -15.55 13.50
CA ASN A 1068 13.62 -16.86 13.06
C ASN A 1068 14.19 -17.78 14.17
N ASP A 1069 14.46 -17.29 15.39
CA ASP A 1069 15.32 -17.96 16.39
C ASP A 1069 14.86 -19.38 16.84
N ASP A 1070 13.57 -19.73 16.70
CA ASP A 1070 13.00 -21.04 17.10
C ASP A 1070 12.58 -21.96 15.91
N GLN A 1071 12.90 -21.62 14.66
CA GLN A 1071 12.36 -22.32 13.49
C GLN A 1071 13.10 -23.64 13.14
N GLN A 1072 12.34 -24.66 12.73
CA GLN A 1072 12.90 -25.94 12.22
C GLN A 1072 13.68 -25.77 10.90
N PRO A 1073 14.77 -26.53 10.67
CA PRO A 1073 15.52 -26.51 9.40
C PRO A 1073 14.63 -26.84 8.19
N VAL A 1074 14.83 -26.11 7.08
CA VAL A 1074 13.93 -26.14 5.91
C VAL A 1074 13.95 -27.50 5.19
N GLU A 1075 15.07 -28.21 5.27
CA GLU A 1075 15.25 -29.58 4.78
C GLU A 1075 14.33 -30.59 5.49
N GLN A 1076 14.00 -30.33 6.76
CA GLN A 1076 13.15 -31.19 7.60
C GLN A 1076 11.65 -30.90 7.43
N LEU A 1077 11.28 -29.79 6.78
CA LEU A 1077 9.88 -29.42 6.59
C LEU A 1077 9.18 -30.37 5.63
N SER A 1078 8.01 -30.84 6.06
CA SER A 1078 7.03 -31.55 5.22
C SER A 1078 6.44 -30.64 4.13
N PRO A 1079 5.83 -31.19 3.06
CA PRO A 1079 5.19 -30.36 2.04
C PRO A 1079 4.12 -29.43 2.62
N LEU A 1080 3.31 -29.88 3.59
CA LEU A 1080 2.34 -29.03 4.29
C LEU A 1080 3.01 -27.82 4.97
N GLN A 1081 4.09 -28.03 5.73
CA GLN A 1081 4.83 -26.93 6.35
C GLN A 1081 5.42 -25.97 5.31
N LEU A 1082 5.93 -26.47 4.17
CA LEU A 1082 6.36 -25.61 3.07
C LEU A 1082 5.19 -24.81 2.46
N GLY A 1083 3.96 -25.34 2.49
CA GLY A 1083 2.74 -24.62 2.12
C GLY A 1083 2.39 -23.48 3.10
N LEU A 1084 2.58 -23.70 4.40
CA LEU A 1084 2.42 -22.66 5.43
C LEU A 1084 3.47 -21.55 5.25
N GLU A 1085 4.75 -21.92 5.13
CA GLU A 1085 5.87 -20.99 4.95
C GLU A 1085 5.71 -20.12 3.69
N THR A 1086 5.43 -20.73 2.54
CA THR A 1086 5.22 -19.97 1.29
C THR A 1086 4.00 -19.05 1.38
N THR A 1087 2.94 -19.45 2.09
CA THR A 1087 1.77 -18.59 2.36
C THR A 1087 2.12 -17.40 3.27
N ARG A 1088 2.90 -17.63 4.34
CA ARG A 1088 3.37 -16.58 5.26
C ARG A 1088 4.31 -15.58 4.58
N LEU A 1089 5.19 -16.04 3.68
CA LEU A 1089 6.01 -15.18 2.84
C LEU A 1089 5.15 -14.28 1.93
N TRP A 1090 4.14 -14.83 1.24
CA TRP A 1090 3.18 -14.03 0.45
C TRP A 1090 2.41 -13.02 1.31
N SER A 1091 1.87 -13.45 2.46
CA SER A 1091 1.20 -12.60 3.45
C SER A 1091 2.06 -11.38 3.83
N ARG A 1092 3.32 -11.62 4.23
CA ARG A 1092 4.24 -10.57 4.68
C ARG A 1092 4.54 -9.52 3.61
N MET A 1093 4.75 -9.95 2.36
CA MET A 1093 4.95 -9.04 1.22
C MET A 1093 3.74 -8.13 0.95
N PHE A 1094 2.52 -8.65 1.14
CA PHE A 1094 1.28 -7.90 0.88
C PHE A 1094 0.85 -6.94 2.01
N ARG A 1095 1.19 -7.22 3.27
CA ARG A 1095 0.62 -6.56 4.47
C ARG A 1095 0.97 -5.09 4.71
N LEU A 1096 1.83 -4.48 3.88
CA LEU A 1096 2.32 -3.11 4.04
C LEU A 1096 2.09 -2.21 2.80
N ASN A 1097 1.12 -2.55 1.93
CA ASN A 1097 0.79 -1.74 0.76
C ASN A 1097 -0.07 -0.52 1.12
N ILE A 1098 0.55 0.66 1.13
CA ILE A 1098 -0.15 1.92 1.46
C ILE A 1098 -1.04 2.42 0.30
N GLN A 1099 -0.77 2.01 -0.95
CA GLN A 1099 -1.44 2.55 -2.14
C GLN A 1099 -2.83 1.94 -2.42
N TRP A 1100 -3.02 0.66 -2.12
CA TRP A 1100 -4.19 -0.12 -2.52
C TRP A 1100 -4.70 -0.94 -1.33
N PRO A 1101 -5.74 -0.46 -0.61
CA PRO A 1101 -6.23 -1.13 0.61
C PRO A 1101 -6.59 -2.61 0.43
N ILE A 1102 -7.05 -3.01 -0.76
CA ILE A 1102 -7.27 -4.42 -1.13
C ILE A 1102 -6.03 -5.32 -0.94
N ILE A 1103 -4.81 -4.81 -1.18
CA ILE A 1103 -3.59 -5.61 -1.11
C ILE A 1103 -3.26 -5.98 0.34
N ASN A 1104 -3.46 -5.06 1.30
CA ASN A 1104 -3.35 -5.38 2.72
C ASN A 1104 -4.38 -6.43 3.16
N ILE A 1105 -5.62 -6.32 2.67
CA ILE A 1105 -6.69 -7.31 2.95
C ILE A 1105 -6.33 -8.69 2.40
N ILE A 1106 -5.73 -8.76 1.20
CA ILE A 1106 -5.18 -10.01 0.64
C ILE A 1106 -4.09 -10.58 1.55
N GLY A 1107 -3.15 -9.75 2.00
CA GLY A 1107 -2.06 -10.19 2.90
C GLY A 1107 -2.56 -10.74 4.23
N ILE A 1108 -3.43 -10.00 4.92
CA ILE A 1108 -4.02 -10.44 6.21
C ILE A 1108 -4.91 -11.68 6.00
N GLY A 1109 -5.62 -11.79 4.86
CA GLY A 1109 -6.42 -12.96 4.51
C GLY A 1109 -5.59 -14.22 4.20
N LEU A 1110 -4.34 -14.06 3.75
CA LEU A 1110 -3.39 -15.16 3.63
C LEU A 1110 -2.76 -15.55 4.98
N GLU A 1111 -2.53 -14.58 5.89
CA GLU A 1111 -2.09 -14.88 7.27
C GLU A 1111 -3.11 -15.75 7.99
N GLU A 1112 -4.36 -15.29 8.08
CA GLU A 1112 -5.42 -16.03 8.78
C GLU A 1112 -5.76 -17.36 8.09
N TYR A 1113 -5.45 -17.51 6.80
CA TYR A 1113 -5.55 -18.78 6.08
C TYR A 1113 -4.40 -19.74 6.44
N ALA A 1114 -3.16 -19.26 6.58
CA ALA A 1114 -2.04 -20.07 7.06
C ALA A 1114 -2.28 -20.52 8.51
N ASP A 1115 -2.76 -19.63 9.37
CA ASP A 1115 -3.03 -19.96 10.78
C ASP A 1115 -4.18 -20.98 10.90
N LEU A 1116 -5.21 -20.91 10.03
CA LEU A 1116 -6.25 -21.95 9.94
C LEU A 1116 -5.72 -23.31 9.47
N LEU A 1117 -4.73 -23.34 8.57
CA LEU A 1117 -4.07 -24.58 8.11
C LEU A 1117 -3.08 -25.16 9.12
N GLU A 1118 -2.62 -24.38 10.09
CA GLU A 1118 -1.70 -24.82 11.15
C GLU A 1118 -2.45 -25.39 12.37
N HIS A 1119 -3.72 -25.01 12.56
CA HIS A 1119 -4.54 -25.35 13.73
C HIS A 1119 -5.77 -26.24 13.44
N GLY A 1120 -5.97 -26.66 12.18
CA GLY A 1120 -7.16 -27.39 11.70
C GLY A 1120 -6.86 -28.72 11.01
#